data_AF-V5G3S2-F1
#
_entry.id   AF-V5G3S2-F1
#
_cell.length_a   1.000
_cell.length_b   1.000
_cell.length_c   1.000
_cell.angle_alpha   90.00
_cell.angle_beta   90.00
_cell.angle_gamma   90.00
#
_symmetry.space_group_name_H-M   'P 1'
#
loop_
_entity.id
_entity.type
_entity.pdbx_description
1 polymer ?
#
loop_
_entity_poly.entity_id
_entity_poly.type
_entity_poly.pdbx_seq_one_letter_code
_entity_poly.pdbx_strand_id
1 'polypeptide(L)'
;MDEHTRNKLLKRYRTQIASGVSTVCASLAVTARIWENQARTDQAIRFSQTPLENIKTRMQTHNFRNVFECAKYIWRTEGFRGYTAGFLPPLLSITGVRVASFSTYQVAKHAISDCFEAATGESPLLSYNHPGSTPTLTTVFTFTTSGMIAGVTTSFLACPFELTKNVVQTSFLMTHRSQASPDAVRDPSLRKQPRLTTVQALKQIVHRHGFRGLYTGFHLHALRDTIGTGLYFGVYETTKQLVSKYIGTEPSSPFGAPMVAGALSGTIPWICTYPLDTRKTRAQSILLGKTKEIGEASAATARSNMYKGLSVSLIRTSVNNMILLTLFDLRRTPDVIPPEFTPNAQSSFVVQTKYNLGGDFVAVALLYSAQYQDGFVSILFLVNILQLPFRRTHTVSLSEAITQYISSKYDQRPDMFADDLMILDRLRTEAVNVQEPHVSGISRLVTYAAQLKWLGGKFPIDVGVDFSWYPAFGFNTSRPVSQNNLRFELANVLFNLAALYSQLAYSLNRTTSDGLKQACNYFCQSAGVLAHLRTDIVPDLRSSPPEDMDEMTLQSLESLMLAQAQECFWQKAVKDGLKDASIARLAAKVSDFYAEAGDYAIKSNAISTDWIHHMTAKHHHFAAAAQYRQSLDCLDKRKYGEEVARLRDSLTCVNEALKEARWINRVVLGDLNGLKSRVAEDLKRAEKDNDVIYLQPVPPKSELKSIDRASMVASKAPPQVTDAISMLGERGALGQPLLAKLVPYAVHVAASIYSDRRDRLVNEKIVGELESMTDKLRDLLQSLNLPGSLQALEKPLGLPPALVSHAEELRQQDGLYRLRRSLADVEKVKANDRAVYNEGIEFLSAEKAEDDAARAKYGTDRWTRPPSEVAGQKLYTTASEIDGYFKSAQSSDDLVQGKMRDSEAVLRVLTGTNRDLEAYVPSSRRAEVTPQVERESSRLRSCLNEVSRLENRRKRKVQALKDKARSDDINQALLKETARLEREFPMQPIEASQFEDLFEERLHLYDSDLQMLEQEQNEQDQIAAQVREANRDFTKARKGDSSTKEREKALQELENGYLKYKEIVSNIEVGRKFYNDLAKIVGRFREDSKAFVHQRRMEASQLESDITNAAAMASLNISQPSFRPQHQLPTNHHPSPYTQSPPEPQLQQQPTPQPQQQPQLQTIPSRPAMTGEPLTAPQPTRASVVPPPVAAAGIWSPEMGIRFGGGAAPAPAPSSAQSQTPGSAPMQGKWDPSRGVRFS
;
A
#
# COMPACT_ATOMS: atom_id res chain seq x y z
N MET A 1 71.85 -52.20 5.41
CA MET A 1 70.50 -51.84 5.90
C MET A 1 69.65 -53.09 5.83
N ASP A 2 69.18 -53.59 6.97
CA ASP A 2 68.52 -54.90 7.05
C ASP A 2 67.18 -54.96 6.29
N GLU A 3 66.82 -56.13 5.78
CA GLU A 3 65.63 -56.32 4.94
C GLU A 3 64.33 -56.20 5.75
N HIS A 4 64.31 -56.61 7.02
CA HIS A 4 63.14 -56.36 7.88
C HIS A 4 62.96 -54.85 8.09
N THR A 5 64.07 -54.11 8.26
CA THR A 5 64.05 -52.63 8.31
C THR A 5 63.59 -52.01 6.99
N ARG A 6 64.10 -52.49 5.84
CA ARG A 6 63.71 -52.06 4.49
C ARG A 6 62.23 -52.25 4.23
N ASN A 7 61.68 -53.42 4.57
CA ASN A 7 60.26 -53.72 4.40
C ASN A 7 59.37 -52.99 5.41
N LYS A 8 59.86 -52.67 6.62
CA LYS A 8 59.15 -51.83 7.61
C LYS A 8 59.10 -50.36 7.19
N LEU A 9 60.18 -49.83 6.59
CA LEU A 9 60.18 -48.51 5.94
C LEU A 9 59.30 -48.50 4.68
N LEU A 10 59.44 -49.46 3.76
CA LEU A 10 58.60 -49.53 2.55
C LEU A 10 57.13 -49.75 2.87
N LYS A 11 56.78 -50.50 3.93
CA LYS A 11 55.40 -50.54 4.43
C LYS A 11 54.96 -49.19 4.99
N ARG A 12 55.73 -48.54 5.88
CA ARG A 12 55.38 -47.18 6.36
C ARG A 12 55.21 -46.17 5.23
N TYR A 13 56.13 -46.14 4.26
CA TYR A 13 56.06 -45.23 3.11
C TYR A 13 54.87 -45.57 2.21
N ARG A 14 54.62 -46.85 1.90
CA ARG A 14 53.41 -47.25 1.15
C ARG A 14 52.13 -46.99 1.92
N THR A 15 52.06 -47.18 3.23
CA THR A 15 50.81 -46.91 4.00
C THR A 15 50.61 -45.43 4.28
N GLN A 16 51.66 -44.61 4.45
CA GLN A 16 51.53 -43.16 4.59
C GLN A 16 51.26 -42.47 3.25
N ILE A 17 51.80 -42.97 2.14
CA ILE A 17 51.42 -42.51 0.80
C ILE A 17 50.03 -43.05 0.41
N ALA A 18 49.68 -44.30 0.74
CA ALA A 18 48.34 -44.82 0.47
C ALA A 18 47.27 -44.20 1.38
N SER A 19 47.56 -43.89 2.65
CA SER A 19 46.64 -43.12 3.51
C SER A 19 46.65 -41.65 3.09
N GLY A 20 47.79 -41.07 2.74
CA GLY A 20 47.87 -39.71 2.20
C GLY A 20 47.05 -39.56 0.93
N VAL A 21 47.20 -40.47 -0.04
CA VAL A 21 46.43 -40.51 -1.29
C VAL A 21 44.99 -40.97 -1.06
N SER A 22 44.69 -41.85 -0.11
CA SER A 22 43.32 -42.25 0.24
C SER A 22 42.57 -41.10 0.92
N THR A 23 43.16 -40.44 1.92
CA THR A 23 42.61 -39.24 2.56
C THR A 23 42.53 -38.09 1.57
N VAL A 24 43.54 -37.86 0.72
CA VAL A 24 43.44 -36.85 -0.35
C VAL A 24 42.34 -37.24 -1.34
N CYS A 25 42.21 -38.48 -1.83
CA CYS A 25 41.13 -38.89 -2.73
C CYS A 25 39.74 -38.90 -2.07
N ALA A 26 39.64 -39.19 -0.78
CA ALA A 26 38.40 -39.13 -0.02
C ALA A 26 37.99 -37.69 0.30
N SER A 27 38.93 -36.84 0.72
CA SER A 27 38.73 -35.39 0.78
C SER A 27 38.36 -34.84 -0.58
N LEU A 28 39.05 -35.23 -1.66
CA LEU A 28 38.72 -34.86 -3.04
C LEU A 28 37.32 -35.36 -3.45
N ALA A 29 36.86 -36.54 -3.01
CA ALA A 29 35.54 -37.06 -3.34
C ALA A 29 34.41 -36.38 -2.53
N VAL A 30 34.62 -36.16 -1.23
CA VAL A 30 33.69 -35.43 -0.35
C VAL A 30 33.63 -33.96 -0.76
N THR A 31 34.77 -33.33 -1.03
CA THR A 31 34.78 -31.99 -1.64
C THR A 31 34.21 -32.03 -3.05
N ALA A 32 34.46 -33.04 -3.89
CA ALA A 32 33.87 -33.08 -5.23
C ALA A 32 32.35 -33.12 -5.19
N ARG A 33 31.72 -33.79 -4.20
CA ARG A 33 30.26 -33.74 -3.99
C ARG A 33 29.79 -32.36 -3.53
N ILE A 34 30.45 -31.74 -2.54
CA ILE A 34 30.16 -30.36 -2.09
C ILE A 34 30.34 -29.36 -3.25
N TRP A 35 31.38 -29.56 -4.04
CA TRP A 35 31.73 -28.77 -5.22
C TRP A 35 30.99 -29.22 -6.49
N GLU A 36 30.10 -30.22 -6.46
CA GLU A 36 29.37 -30.64 -7.67
C GLU A 36 28.25 -29.64 -7.96
N ASN A 37 27.49 -29.27 -6.92
CA ASN A 37 26.53 -28.17 -7.00
C ASN A 37 27.24 -26.83 -7.24
N GLN A 38 28.45 -26.63 -6.67
CA GLN A 38 29.25 -25.45 -7.00
C GLN A 38 29.73 -25.46 -8.46
N ALA A 39 30.09 -26.61 -9.01
CA ALA A 39 30.50 -26.76 -10.40
C ALA A 39 29.34 -26.49 -11.36
N ARG A 40 28.11 -26.91 -11.03
CA ARG A 40 26.90 -26.54 -11.79
C ARG A 40 26.67 -25.02 -11.80
N THR A 41 26.82 -24.33 -10.66
CA THR A 41 26.75 -22.85 -10.63
C THR A 41 27.91 -22.18 -11.35
N ASP A 42 29.15 -22.62 -11.16
CA ASP A 42 30.33 -22.10 -11.87
C ASP A 42 30.25 -22.34 -13.39
N GLN A 43 29.64 -23.45 -13.85
CA GLN A 43 29.38 -23.73 -15.26
C GLN A 43 28.35 -22.76 -15.83
N ALA A 44 27.23 -22.52 -15.14
CA ALA A 44 26.21 -21.56 -15.57
C ALA A 44 26.76 -20.12 -15.61
N ILE A 45 27.49 -19.71 -14.57
CA ILE A 45 28.15 -18.41 -14.47
C ILE A 45 29.21 -18.23 -15.59
N ARG A 46 29.98 -19.27 -15.91
CA ARG A 46 30.95 -19.20 -17.03
C ARG A 46 30.27 -19.22 -18.40
N PHE A 47 29.15 -19.91 -18.55
CA PHE A 47 28.38 -19.89 -19.79
C PHE A 47 27.89 -18.47 -20.11
N SER A 48 27.31 -17.76 -19.13
CA SER A 48 26.86 -16.36 -19.31
C SER A 48 28.02 -15.38 -19.54
N GLN A 49 29.23 -15.65 -19.02
CA GLN A 49 30.43 -14.82 -19.23
C GLN A 49 31.21 -15.14 -20.52
N THR A 50 30.97 -16.28 -21.16
CA THR A 50 31.72 -16.70 -22.37
C THR A 50 31.62 -15.69 -23.53
N PRO A 51 30.48 -15.00 -23.78
CA PRO A 51 30.42 -13.90 -24.75
C PRO A 51 31.42 -12.76 -24.47
N LEU A 52 31.60 -12.38 -23.20
CA LEU A 52 32.51 -11.30 -22.80
C LEU A 52 33.99 -11.71 -22.97
N GLU A 53 34.35 -12.95 -22.61
CA GLU A 53 35.67 -13.52 -22.91
C GLU A 53 35.95 -13.54 -24.42
N ASN A 54 34.97 -13.92 -25.25
CA ASN A 54 35.11 -13.96 -26.71
C ASN A 54 35.31 -12.58 -27.35
N ILE A 55 34.74 -11.51 -26.78
CA ILE A 55 35.04 -10.13 -27.17
C ILE A 55 36.45 -9.76 -26.71
N LYS A 56 36.80 -10.02 -25.44
CA LYS A 56 38.12 -9.70 -24.86
C LYS A 56 39.27 -10.30 -25.67
N THR A 57 39.25 -11.60 -25.96
CA THR A 57 40.37 -12.27 -26.64
C THR A 57 40.55 -11.78 -28.08
N ARG A 58 39.44 -11.52 -28.81
CA ARG A 58 39.49 -10.88 -30.14
C ARG A 58 40.02 -9.44 -30.08
N MET A 59 39.69 -8.65 -29.04
CA MET A 59 40.26 -7.31 -28.82
C MET A 59 41.73 -7.31 -28.37
N GLN A 60 42.22 -8.37 -27.72
CA GLN A 60 43.65 -8.54 -27.42
C GLN A 60 44.46 -8.86 -28.70
N THR A 61 43.89 -9.63 -29.63
CA THR A 61 44.57 -10.06 -30.87
C THR A 61 44.39 -9.12 -32.07
N HIS A 62 43.35 -8.30 -32.13
CA HIS A 62 43.06 -7.43 -33.27
C HIS A 62 42.74 -5.98 -32.88
N ASN A 63 43.09 -5.03 -33.74
CA ASN A 63 43.06 -3.60 -33.45
C ASN A 63 41.67 -2.95 -33.69
N PHE A 64 40.62 -3.45 -33.04
CA PHE A 64 39.33 -2.76 -32.98
C PHE A 64 39.48 -1.41 -32.24
N ARG A 65 38.68 -0.40 -32.61
CA ARG A 65 38.52 0.84 -31.84
C ARG A 65 37.74 0.56 -30.56
N ASN A 66 36.52 0.00 -30.69
CA ASN A 66 35.54 -0.04 -29.60
C ASN A 66 35.07 -1.48 -29.26
N VAL A 67 34.61 -1.70 -28.03
CA VAL A 67 34.01 -2.98 -27.59
C VAL A 67 32.79 -3.35 -28.46
N PHE A 68 31.90 -2.39 -28.70
CA PHE A 68 30.71 -2.55 -29.54
C PHE A 68 31.02 -2.88 -31.01
N GLU A 69 32.17 -2.42 -31.53
CA GLU A 69 32.61 -2.72 -32.89
C GLU A 69 33.03 -4.19 -33.00
N CYS A 70 33.81 -4.69 -32.03
CA CYS A 70 34.17 -6.10 -31.94
C CYS A 70 32.93 -7.00 -31.79
N ALA A 71 31.97 -6.62 -30.93
CA ALA A 71 30.71 -7.35 -30.79
C ALA A 71 29.87 -7.34 -32.10
N LYS A 72 29.72 -6.18 -32.75
CA LYS A 72 29.01 -6.06 -34.03
C LYS A 72 29.66 -6.90 -35.12
N TYR A 73 30.99 -6.99 -35.15
CA TYR A 73 31.74 -7.87 -36.04
C TYR A 73 31.40 -9.34 -35.76
N ILE A 74 31.54 -9.84 -34.51
CA ILE A 74 31.23 -11.23 -34.13
C ILE A 74 29.76 -11.57 -34.48
N TRP A 75 28.80 -10.68 -34.21
CA TRP A 75 27.40 -10.94 -34.55
C TRP A 75 27.17 -11.08 -36.07
N ARG A 76 27.85 -10.25 -36.89
CA ARG A 76 27.68 -10.20 -38.34
C ARG A 76 28.37 -11.35 -39.08
N THR A 77 29.65 -11.58 -38.81
CA THR A 77 30.46 -12.61 -39.50
C THR A 77 30.26 -14.01 -38.90
N GLU A 78 30.13 -14.07 -37.57
CA GLU A 78 30.26 -15.30 -36.80
C GLU A 78 28.94 -15.78 -36.14
N GLY A 79 27.98 -14.87 -35.92
CA GLY A 79 26.69 -15.14 -35.29
C GLY A 79 26.79 -15.60 -33.82
N PHE A 80 25.67 -16.08 -33.26
CA PHE A 80 25.60 -16.53 -31.85
C PHE A 80 26.66 -17.58 -31.49
N ARG A 81 26.99 -18.50 -32.41
CA ARG A 81 28.03 -19.53 -32.23
C ARG A 81 29.46 -18.98 -32.10
N GLY A 82 29.69 -17.70 -32.44
CA GLY A 82 30.97 -17.01 -32.21
C GLY A 82 31.17 -16.55 -30.76
N TYR A 83 30.07 -16.31 -30.05
CA TYR A 83 30.06 -15.89 -28.64
C TYR A 83 30.19 -17.05 -27.66
N THR A 84 29.84 -18.27 -28.07
CA THR A 84 29.96 -19.50 -27.26
C THR A 84 31.19 -20.35 -27.61
N ALA A 85 32.01 -19.92 -28.57
CA ALA A 85 33.23 -20.60 -28.96
C ALA A 85 34.26 -20.67 -27.81
N GLY A 86 34.96 -21.80 -27.68
CA GLY A 86 36.03 -21.98 -26.70
C GLY A 86 35.59 -22.24 -25.25
N PHE A 87 34.29 -22.40 -24.97
CA PHE A 87 33.77 -22.69 -23.61
C PHE A 87 34.24 -24.04 -23.02
N LEU A 88 34.34 -25.07 -23.87
CA LEU A 88 34.52 -26.46 -23.43
C LEU A 88 35.86 -26.74 -22.71
N PRO A 89 37.05 -26.30 -23.18
CA PRO A 89 38.30 -26.59 -22.46
C PRO A 89 38.34 -26.01 -21.03
N PRO A 90 37.94 -24.75 -20.75
CA PRO A 90 37.78 -24.24 -19.40
C PRO A 90 36.81 -25.04 -18.53
N LEU A 91 35.69 -25.53 -19.09
CA LEU A 91 34.72 -26.34 -18.37
C LEU A 91 35.31 -27.70 -17.92
N LEU A 92 36.13 -28.32 -18.77
CA LEU A 92 36.80 -29.58 -18.43
C LEU A 92 37.91 -29.42 -17.39
N SER A 93 38.57 -28.25 -17.32
CA SER A 93 39.69 -28.01 -16.40
C SER A 93 39.30 -27.40 -15.05
N ILE A 94 38.12 -26.79 -14.94
CA ILE A 94 37.77 -25.89 -13.83
C ILE A 94 37.97 -26.53 -12.44
N THR A 95 37.39 -27.70 -12.21
CA THR A 95 37.38 -28.34 -10.88
C THR A 95 38.80 -28.71 -10.47
N GLY A 96 39.56 -29.38 -11.34
CA GLY A 96 40.95 -29.76 -11.07
C GLY A 96 41.85 -28.55 -10.80
N VAL A 97 41.73 -27.48 -11.59
CA VAL A 97 42.54 -26.26 -11.41
C VAL A 97 42.14 -25.51 -10.13
N ARG A 98 40.83 -25.37 -9.82
CA ARG A 98 40.38 -24.70 -8.59
C ARG A 98 40.78 -25.48 -7.34
N VAL A 99 40.57 -26.79 -7.33
CA VAL A 99 40.94 -27.66 -6.21
C VAL A 99 42.45 -27.63 -5.98
N ALA A 100 43.27 -27.79 -7.02
CA ALA A 100 44.72 -27.66 -6.90
C ALA A 100 45.16 -26.28 -6.36
N SER A 101 44.48 -25.20 -6.79
CA SER A 101 44.73 -23.83 -6.30
C SER A 101 44.51 -23.72 -4.79
N PHE A 102 43.32 -24.07 -4.31
CA PHE A 102 42.98 -23.93 -2.88
C PHE A 102 43.74 -24.93 -2.00
N SER A 103 43.96 -26.17 -2.44
CA SER A 103 44.78 -27.13 -1.69
C SER A 103 46.24 -26.69 -1.57
N THR A 104 46.85 -26.21 -2.66
CA THR A 104 48.23 -25.70 -2.62
C THR A 104 48.33 -24.43 -1.77
N TYR A 105 47.37 -23.50 -1.90
CA TYR A 105 47.30 -22.30 -1.08
C TYR A 105 47.22 -22.63 0.41
N GLN A 106 46.32 -23.53 0.81
CA GLN A 106 46.13 -23.89 2.22
C GLN A 106 47.37 -24.56 2.82
N VAL A 107 48.05 -25.45 2.09
CA VAL A 107 49.31 -26.08 2.54
C VAL A 107 50.44 -25.05 2.64
N ALA A 108 50.60 -24.19 1.62
CA ALA A 108 51.64 -23.17 1.61
C ALA A 108 51.41 -22.08 2.67
N LYS A 109 50.15 -21.72 2.97
CA LYS A 109 49.78 -20.73 3.99
C LYS A 109 50.24 -21.15 5.40
N HIS A 110 50.09 -22.42 5.76
CA HIS A 110 50.61 -22.96 7.01
C HIS A 110 52.14 -23.09 6.97
N ALA A 111 52.70 -23.78 5.97
CA ALA A 111 54.15 -24.00 5.89
C ALA A 111 55.00 -22.71 5.85
N ILE A 112 54.47 -21.60 5.31
CA ILE A 112 55.12 -20.29 5.38
C ILE A 112 54.95 -19.65 6.77
N SER A 113 53.79 -19.80 7.43
CA SER A 113 53.61 -19.34 8.81
C SER A 113 54.56 -20.05 9.78
N ASP A 114 54.67 -21.37 9.68
CA ASP A 114 55.57 -22.19 10.52
C ASP A 114 57.05 -21.75 10.33
N CYS A 115 57.41 -21.38 9.10
CA CYS A 115 58.73 -20.84 8.74
C CYS A 115 58.97 -19.43 9.32
N PHE A 116 57.97 -18.55 9.31
CA PHE A 116 58.05 -17.25 9.97
C PHE A 116 58.10 -17.38 11.49
N GLU A 117 57.29 -18.25 12.09
CA GLU A 117 57.30 -18.53 13.54
C GLU A 117 58.70 -19.01 13.99
N ALA A 118 59.32 -19.91 13.23
CA ALA A 118 60.69 -20.38 13.47
C ALA A 118 61.79 -19.31 13.22
N ALA A 119 61.52 -18.26 12.45
CA ALA A 119 62.51 -17.23 12.08
C ALA A 119 62.37 -15.91 12.87
N THR A 120 61.17 -15.55 13.31
CA THR A 120 60.86 -14.28 13.99
C THR A 120 60.15 -14.44 15.33
N GLY A 121 59.79 -15.65 15.77
CA GLY A 121 59.15 -15.91 17.07
C GLY A 121 57.67 -15.54 17.15
N GLU A 122 57.20 -14.60 16.33
CA GLU A 122 55.77 -14.32 16.10
C GLU A 122 55.24 -15.09 14.89
N SER A 123 54.03 -15.65 14.99
CA SER A 123 53.38 -16.37 13.89
C SER A 123 52.32 -15.54 13.16
N PRO A 124 52.44 -15.34 11.83
CA PRO A 124 51.50 -14.51 11.07
C PRO A 124 50.04 -14.98 11.13
N LEU A 125 49.80 -16.28 11.33
CA LEU A 125 48.44 -16.83 11.40
C LEU A 125 47.75 -16.59 12.73
N LEU A 126 48.45 -16.55 13.87
CA LEU A 126 47.84 -16.13 15.13
C LEU A 126 47.49 -14.65 15.07
N SER A 127 48.42 -13.80 14.63
CA SER A 127 48.20 -12.36 14.42
C SER A 127 46.97 -12.07 13.53
N TYR A 128 46.80 -12.82 12.44
CA TYR A 128 45.63 -12.76 11.56
C TYR A 128 44.32 -13.17 12.26
N ASN A 129 44.33 -14.23 13.07
CA ASN A 129 43.13 -14.80 13.69
C ASN A 129 42.61 -14.00 14.90
N HIS A 130 43.37 -13.05 15.45
CA HIS A 130 42.88 -12.18 16.54
C HIS A 130 41.78 -11.22 16.05
N PRO A 131 40.63 -11.12 16.74
CA PRO A 131 39.58 -10.17 16.40
C PRO A 131 40.06 -8.71 16.40
N GLY A 132 39.68 -7.94 15.37
CA GLY A 132 40.08 -6.54 15.23
C GLY A 132 41.52 -6.29 14.75
N SER A 133 42.25 -7.35 14.36
CA SER A 133 43.61 -7.27 13.83
C SER A 133 43.75 -6.37 12.59
N THR A 134 44.96 -5.85 12.38
CA THR A 134 45.33 -5.06 11.20
C THR A 134 46.29 -5.84 10.30
N PRO A 135 46.25 -5.62 8.97
CA PRO A 135 47.16 -6.31 8.04
C PRO A 135 48.62 -5.89 8.23
N THR A 136 49.36 -6.66 9.02
CA THR A 136 50.81 -6.53 9.21
C THR A 136 51.57 -7.04 7.98
N LEU A 137 52.72 -6.44 7.64
CA LEU A 137 53.54 -6.79 6.47
C LEU A 137 53.83 -8.30 6.36
N THR A 138 54.02 -8.99 7.49
CA THR A 138 54.21 -10.44 7.58
C THR A 138 52.99 -11.24 7.12
N THR A 139 51.76 -10.81 7.45
CA THR A 139 50.52 -11.49 7.00
C THR A 139 50.28 -11.25 5.51
N VAL A 140 50.50 -10.01 5.02
CA VAL A 140 50.43 -9.66 3.59
C VAL A 140 51.41 -10.52 2.77
N PHE A 141 52.66 -10.61 3.22
CA PHE A 141 53.70 -11.40 2.57
C PHE A 141 53.38 -12.90 2.60
N THR A 142 52.87 -13.42 3.72
CA THR A 142 52.46 -14.83 3.87
C THR A 142 51.39 -15.21 2.84
N PHE A 143 50.29 -14.44 2.73
CA PHE A 143 49.19 -14.75 1.82
C PHE A 143 49.54 -14.49 0.34
N THR A 144 50.37 -13.49 0.07
CA THR A 144 50.86 -13.23 -1.30
C THR A 144 51.79 -14.36 -1.76
N THR A 145 52.73 -14.80 -0.91
CA THR A 145 53.71 -15.83 -1.26
C THR A 145 53.07 -17.22 -1.38
N SER A 146 52.15 -17.59 -0.49
CA SER A 146 51.38 -18.84 -0.64
C SER A 146 50.47 -18.81 -1.88
N GLY A 147 49.90 -17.65 -2.21
CA GLY A 147 49.18 -17.43 -3.47
C GLY A 147 50.06 -17.55 -4.72
N MET A 148 51.32 -17.09 -4.66
CA MET A 148 52.29 -17.29 -5.75
C MET A 148 52.63 -18.76 -5.97
N ILE A 149 52.87 -19.52 -4.89
CA ILE A 149 53.12 -20.98 -4.97
C ILE A 149 51.90 -21.71 -5.57
N ALA A 150 50.68 -21.36 -5.15
CA ALA A 150 49.45 -21.88 -5.75
C ALA A 150 49.33 -21.52 -7.25
N GLY A 151 49.73 -20.31 -7.64
CA GLY A 151 49.79 -19.88 -9.05
C GLY A 151 50.76 -20.71 -9.90
N VAL A 152 51.96 -21.02 -9.39
CA VAL A 152 52.93 -21.89 -10.10
C VAL A 152 52.34 -23.29 -10.31
N THR A 153 51.84 -23.94 -9.26
CA THR A 153 51.29 -25.30 -9.34
C THR A 153 50.06 -25.38 -10.25
N THR A 154 49.16 -24.39 -10.20
CA THR A 154 47.97 -24.37 -11.07
C THR A 154 48.29 -24.15 -12.54
N SER A 155 49.36 -23.40 -12.86
CA SER A 155 49.80 -23.14 -14.24
C SER A 155 50.10 -24.41 -15.02
N PHE A 156 50.69 -25.43 -14.39
CA PHE A 156 50.96 -26.73 -15.03
C PHE A 156 49.67 -27.45 -15.46
N LEU A 157 48.62 -27.38 -14.64
CA LEU A 157 47.32 -28.00 -14.96
C LEU A 157 46.50 -27.16 -15.95
N ALA A 158 46.56 -25.83 -15.85
CA ALA A 158 45.76 -24.92 -16.65
C ALA A 158 46.27 -24.74 -18.09
N CYS A 159 47.59 -24.79 -18.32
CA CYS A 159 48.22 -24.46 -19.60
C CYS A 159 47.62 -25.16 -20.85
N PRO A 160 47.48 -26.50 -20.90
CA PRO A 160 46.97 -27.18 -22.11
C PRO A 160 45.52 -26.78 -22.44
N PHE A 161 44.69 -26.51 -21.43
CA PHE A 161 43.30 -26.12 -21.63
C PHE A 161 43.16 -24.64 -22.02
N GLU A 162 43.91 -23.74 -21.38
CA GLU A 162 43.92 -22.31 -21.72
C GLU A 162 44.54 -22.04 -23.11
N LEU A 163 45.55 -22.81 -23.53
CA LEU A 163 46.05 -22.74 -24.91
C LEU A 163 44.97 -23.21 -25.91
N THR A 164 44.33 -24.36 -25.65
CA THR A 164 43.27 -24.91 -26.53
C THR A 164 42.06 -23.96 -26.61
N LYS A 165 41.68 -23.32 -25.50
CA LYS A 165 40.67 -22.24 -25.43
C LYS A 165 41.04 -21.09 -26.37
N ASN A 166 42.22 -20.52 -26.19
CA ASN A 166 42.68 -19.36 -26.96
C ASN A 166 42.70 -19.67 -28.46
N VAL A 167 43.25 -20.83 -28.84
CA VAL A 167 43.30 -21.33 -30.23
C VAL A 167 41.90 -21.40 -30.85
N VAL A 168 40.91 -21.97 -30.17
CA VAL A 168 39.53 -22.06 -30.67
C VAL A 168 38.90 -20.66 -30.84
N GLN A 169 39.10 -19.76 -29.86
CA GLN A 169 38.50 -18.42 -29.89
C GLN A 169 39.08 -17.50 -30.98
N THR A 170 40.33 -17.71 -31.40
CA THR A 170 40.99 -16.86 -32.40
C THR A 170 41.08 -17.48 -33.80
N SER A 171 40.83 -18.79 -33.93
CA SER A 171 41.01 -19.55 -35.19
C SER A 171 40.33 -18.93 -36.43
N PHE A 172 39.09 -18.44 -36.28
CA PHE A 172 38.33 -17.82 -37.37
C PHE A 172 39.00 -16.53 -37.88
N LEU A 173 39.29 -15.60 -36.96
CA LEU A 173 39.96 -14.32 -37.26
C LEU A 173 41.34 -14.51 -37.92
N MET A 174 42.08 -15.55 -37.52
CA MET A 174 43.39 -15.87 -38.09
C MET A 174 43.34 -16.41 -39.51
N THR A 175 42.33 -17.24 -39.79
CA THR A 175 42.17 -17.85 -41.13
C THR A 175 41.80 -16.77 -42.16
N HIS A 176 41.15 -15.69 -41.72
CA HIS A 176 40.72 -14.56 -42.54
C HIS A 176 41.48 -13.26 -42.23
N ARG A 177 42.74 -13.36 -41.80
CA ARG A 177 43.59 -12.22 -41.38
C ARG A 177 43.76 -11.15 -42.46
N SER A 178 43.78 -11.54 -43.75
CA SER A 178 43.83 -10.64 -44.91
C SER A 178 42.49 -9.95 -45.23
N GLN A 179 41.39 -10.42 -44.66
CA GLN A 179 40.04 -9.88 -44.88
C GLN A 179 39.52 -9.06 -43.68
N ALA A 180 40.36 -8.74 -42.69
CA ALA A 180 39.96 -8.00 -41.48
C ALA A 180 39.71 -6.48 -41.69
N SER A 181 39.30 -6.09 -42.90
CA SER A 181 38.77 -4.76 -43.25
C SER A 181 37.36 -4.56 -42.68
N PRO A 182 36.92 -3.31 -42.37
CA PRO A 182 35.52 -3.00 -42.08
C PRO A 182 34.50 -3.55 -43.10
N ASP A 183 34.87 -3.68 -44.37
CA ASP A 183 33.98 -4.14 -45.44
C ASP A 183 33.60 -5.63 -45.36
N ALA A 184 34.36 -6.47 -44.65
CA ALA A 184 34.03 -7.89 -44.49
C ALA A 184 32.72 -8.13 -43.71
N VAL A 185 32.12 -7.09 -43.14
CA VAL A 185 30.77 -7.09 -42.55
C VAL A 185 29.67 -7.24 -43.63
N ARG A 186 30.00 -7.13 -44.93
CA ARG A 186 29.07 -7.24 -46.07
C ARG A 186 29.03 -8.61 -46.75
N ASP A 187 30.00 -9.52 -46.51
CA ASP A 187 30.05 -10.83 -47.18
C ASP A 187 29.25 -11.91 -46.42
N PRO A 188 28.14 -12.44 -46.98
CA PRO A 188 27.34 -13.48 -46.33
C PRO A 188 27.97 -14.88 -46.38
N SER A 189 29.02 -15.11 -47.18
CA SER A 189 29.67 -16.42 -47.34
C SER A 189 30.44 -16.85 -46.09
N LEU A 190 31.09 -15.90 -45.41
CA LEU A 190 31.88 -16.08 -44.19
C LEU A 190 31.10 -16.83 -43.09
N ARG A 191 29.80 -16.56 -42.98
CA ARG A 191 28.91 -17.16 -41.97
C ARG A 191 28.66 -18.66 -42.17
N LYS A 192 28.99 -19.21 -43.35
CA LYS A 192 28.86 -20.65 -43.67
C LYS A 192 30.15 -21.46 -43.42
N GLN A 193 31.28 -20.81 -43.12
CA GLN A 193 32.57 -21.50 -43.02
C GLN A 193 32.71 -22.32 -41.72
N PRO A 194 33.38 -23.50 -41.76
CA PRO A 194 33.52 -24.36 -40.59
C PRO A 194 34.55 -23.81 -39.58
N ARG A 195 34.14 -23.66 -38.32
CA ARG A 195 35.09 -23.40 -37.22
C ARG A 195 35.82 -24.67 -36.79
N LEU A 196 37.03 -24.48 -36.28
CA LEU A 196 37.73 -25.49 -35.48
C LEU A 196 36.95 -25.76 -34.18
N THR A 197 36.53 -27.02 -33.97
CA THR A 197 36.06 -27.48 -32.66
C THR A 197 37.23 -27.70 -31.70
N THR A 198 36.96 -27.75 -30.39
CA THR A 198 37.96 -28.03 -29.34
C THR A 198 38.79 -29.28 -29.62
N VAL A 199 38.16 -30.36 -30.08
CA VAL A 199 38.84 -31.63 -30.37
C VAL A 199 39.73 -31.52 -31.62
N GLN A 200 39.26 -30.81 -32.66
CA GLN A 200 40.05 -30.55 -33.86
C GLN A 200 41.24 -29.62 -33.57
N ALA A 201 41.06 -28.59 -32.72
CA ALA A 201 42.13 -27.72 -32.27
C ALA A 201 43.21 -28.49 -31.50
N LEU A 202 42.80 -29.29 -30.50
CA LEU A 202 43.72 -30.14 -29.72
C LEU A 202 44.49 -31.10 -30.63
N LYS A 203 43.80 -31.80 -31.55
CA LYS A 203 44.41 -32.71 -32.52
C LYS A 203 45.38 -31.98 -33.46
N GLN A 204 45.04 -30.77 -33.91
CA GLN A 204 45.90 -29.97 -34.79
C GLN A 204 47.17 -29.47 -34.09
N ILE A 205 47.09 -29.06 -32.81
CA ILE A 205 48.25 -28.64 -32.01
C ILE A 205 49.20 -29.83 -31.80
N VAL A 206 48.67 -30.97 -31.33
CA VAL A 206 49.48 -32.18 -31.06
C VAL A 206 50.08 -32.74 -32.35
N HIS A 207 49.38 -32.67 -33.48
CA HIS A 207 49.90 -33.14 -34.77
C HIS A 207 50.96 -32.21 -35.39
N ARG A 208 50.92 -30.90 -35.14
CA ARG A 208 51.91 -29.92 -35.66
C ARG A 208 53.13 -29.73 -34.77
N HIS A 209 52.97 -29.83 -33.44
CA HIS A 209 54.02 -29.47 -32.47
C HIS A 209 54.25 -30.54 -31.38
N GLY A 210 53.67 -31.74 -31.54
CA GLY A 210 53.73 -32.82 -30.55
C GLY A 210 52.99 -32.49 -29.25
N PHE A 211 53.05 -33.41 -28.28
CA PHE A 211 52.47 -33.19 -26.94
C PHE A 211 53.08 -32.01 -26.19
N ARG A 212 54.38 -31.72 -26.39
CA ARG A 212 55.05 -30.53 -25.83
C ARG A 212 54.45 -29.22 -26.37
N GLY A 213 53.89 -29.22 -27.58
CA GLY A 213 53.17 -28.09 -28.16
C GLY A 213 52.00 -27.56 -27.30
N LEU A 214 51.41 -28.41 -26.45
CA LEU A 214 50.35 -27.99 -25.52
C LEU A 214 50.82 -27.04 -24.40
N TYR A 215 52.15 -26.94 -24.18
CA TYR A 215 52.77 -26.04 -23.22
C TYR A 215 53.44 -24.83 -23.89
N THR A 216 53.15 -24.55 -25.16
CA THR A 216 53.75 -23.40 -25.84
C THR A 216 53.25 -22.07 -25.25
N GLY A 217 54.20 -21.22 -24.85
CA GLY A 217 53.92 -19.99 -24.10
C GLY A 217 53.81 -20.18 -22.58
N PHE A 218 54.13 -21.36 -22.04
CA PHE A 218 54.03 -21.66 -20.60
C PHE A 218 54.71 -20.62 -19.71
N HIS A 219 55.91 -20.12 -20.05
CA HIS A 219 56.61 -19.11 -19.23
C HIS A 219 55.79 -17.81 -19.03
N LEU A 220 55.10 -17.32 -20.08
CA LEU A 220 54.24 -16.13 -19.98
C LEU A 220 52.96 -16.43 -19.18
N HIS A 221 52.43 -17.64 -19.30
CA HIS A 221 51.26 -18.08 -18.56
C HIS A 221 51.57 -18.25 -17.06
N ALA A 222 52.66 -18.94 -16.73
CA ALA A 222 53.10 -19.16 -15.36
C ALA A 222 53.44 -17.85 -14.66
N LEU A 223 54.11 -16.91 -15.34
CA LEU A 223 54.38 -15.58 -14.78
C LEU A 223 53.09 -14.80 -14.48
N ARG A 224 52.12 -14.82 -15.40
CA ARG A 224 50.80 -14.16 -15.25
C ARG A 224 49.97 -14.80 -14.13
N ASP A 225 49.95 -16.13 -14.02
CA ASP A 225 49.17 -16.87 -13.01
C ASP A 225 49.81 -16.78 -11.62
N THR A 226 51.13 -16.82 -11.52
CA THR A 226 51.89 -16.64 -10.26
C THR A 226 51.61 -15.27 -9.65
N ILE A 227 51.83 -14.20 -10.42
CA ILE A 227 51.58 -12.82 -9.96
C ILE A 227 50.08 -12.60 -9.70
N GLY A 228 49.21 -13.08 -10.61
CA GLY A 228 47.76 -12.91 -10.49
C GLY A 228 47.18 -13.62 -9.27
N THR A 229 47.65 -14.82 -8.94
CA THR A 229 47.13 -15.61 -7.81
C THR A 229 47.73 -15.17 -6.48
N GLY A 230 49.00 -14.72 -6.45
CA GLY A 230 49.60 -14.02 -5.32
C GLY A 230 48.81 -12.76 -4.94
N LEU A 231 48.57 -11.87 -5.91
CA LEU A 231 47.78 -10.67 -5.70
C LEU A 231 46.32 -10.99 -5.33
N TYR A 232 45.70 -12.03 -5.88
CA TYR A 232 44.33 -12.43 -5.56
C TYR A 232 44.16 -12.78 -4.08
N PHE A 233 44.98 -13.70 -3.56
CA PHE A 233 44.89 -14.09 -2.15
C PHE A 233 45.39 -13.00 -1.21
N GLY A 234 46.46 -12.28 -1.57
CA GLY A 234 46.94 -11.12 -0.81
C GLY A 234 45.84 -10.06 -0.64
N VAL A 235 45.21 -9.61 -1.73
CA VAL A 235 44.15 -8.59 -1.70
C VAL A 235 42.88 -9.10 -1.01
N TYR A 236 42.49 -10.38 -1.20
CA TYR A 236 41.30 -10.93 -0.54
C TYR A 236 41.45 -10.95 0.99
N GLU A 237 42.51 -11.56 1.52
CA GLU A 237 42.70 -11.76 2.96
C GLU A 237 42.95 -10.41 3.68
N THR A 238 43.63 -9.45 3.04
CA THR A 238 43.86 -8.09 3.58
C THR A 238 42.61 -7.23 3.56
N THR A 239 41.82 -7.27 2.48
CA THR A 239 40.53 -6.58 2.44
C THR A 239 39.57 -7.16 3.46
N LYS A 240 39.57 -8.48 3.65
CA LYS A 240 38.74 -9.15 4.66
C LYS A 240 39.09 -8.68 6.08
N GLN A 241 40.38 -8.66 6.46
CA GLN A 241 40.85 -8.07 7.73
C GLN A 241 40.36 -6.62 7.90
N LEU A 242 40.60 -5.75 6.91
CA LEU A 242 40.24 -4.33 7.00
C LEU A 242 38.73 -4.11 7.14
N VAL A 243 37.90 -4.77 6.34
CA VAL A 243 36.45 -4.57 6.39
C VAL A 243 35.86 -5.17 7.67
N SER A 244 36.36 -6.32 8.14
CA SER A 244 35.98 -6.87 9.46
C SER A 244 36.36 -5.94 10.62
N LYS A 245 37.44 -5.15 10.51
CA LYS A 245 37.81 -4.14 11.50
C LYS A 245 36.89 -2.91 11.48
N TYR A 246 36.50 -2.42 10.30
CA TYR A 246 35.73 -1.17 10.17
C TYR A 246 34.20 -1.33 10.26
N ILE A 247 33.65 -2.51 9.94
CA ILE A 247 32.20 -2.76 9.99
C ILE A 247 31.78 -3.48 11.31
N GLY A 248 32.73 -4.07 12.03
CA GLY A 248 32.48 -4.79 13.28
C GLY A 248 31.97 -6.22 13.08
N THR A 249 32.07 -7.03 14.13
CA THR A 249 31.65 -8.45 14.12
C THR A 249 30.17 -8.63 14.50
N GLU A 250 29.30 -7.90 13.81
CA GLU A 250 27.87 -8.17 13.76
C GLU A 250 27.62 -9.34 12.76
N PRO A 251 26.94 -10.44 13.13
CA PRO A 251 26.58 -11.53 12.20
C PRO A 251 25.60 -11.11 11.07
N SER A 252 25.14 -9.86 11.12
CA SER A 252 23.85 -9.40 10.59
C SER A 252 23.86 -8.97 9.11
N SER A 253 24.98 -9.07 8.37
CA SER A 253 24.99 -8.87 6.91
C SER A 253 25.94 -9.80 6.13
N PRO A 254 25.43 -10.84 5.46
CA PRO A 254 26.24 -11.68 4.56
C PRO A 254 26.80 -10.95 3.33
N PHE A 255 26.27 -9.77 3.03
CA PHE A 255 26.50 -9.01 1.78
C PHE A 255 27.55 -7.90 1.90
N GLY A 256 28.15 -7.69 3.07
CA GLY A 256 29.18 -6.66 3.30
C GLY A 256 30.59 -7.13 2.95
N ALA A 257 31.34 -7.59 3.96
CA ALA A 257 32.77 -7.86 3.85
C ALA A 257 33.18 -8.88 2.76
N PRO A 258 32.52 -10.03 2.57
CA PRO A 258 32.92 -11.02 1.54
C PRO A 258 32.75 -10.49 0.11
N MET A 259 31.71 -9.70 -0.11
CA MET A 259 31.36 -9.07 -1.39
C MET A 259 32.37 -7.98 -1.77
N VAL A 260 32.72 -7.08 -0.84
CA VAL A 260 33.73 -6.04 -1.07
C VAL A 260 35.12 -6.65 -1.27
N ALA A 261 35.53 -7.61 -0.43
CA ALA A 261 36.78 -8.34 -0.60
C ALA A 261 36.81 -9.14 -1.92
N GLY A 262 35.69 -9.70 -2.35
CA GLY A 262 35.56 -10.40 -3.63
C GLY A 262 35.62 -9.48 -4.85
N ALA A 263 35.03 -8.29 -4.79
CA ALA A 263 35.12 -7.31 -5.87
C ALA A 263 36.55 -6.74 -6.02
N LEU A 264 37.22 -6.42 -4.91
CA LEU A 264 38.59 -5.87 -4.93
C LEU A 264 39.64 -6.92 -5.32
N SER A 265 39.59 -8.13 -4.76
CA SER A 265 40.43 -9.25 -5.22
C SER A 265 40.08 -9.69 -6.65
N GLY A 266 38.84 -9.47 -7.11
CA GLY A 266 38.43 -9.68 -8.49
C GLY A 266 38.96 -8.67 -9.51
N THR A 267 39.42 -7.49 -9.08
CA THR A 267 39.80 -6.38 -9.97
C THR A 267 41.28 -6.04 -9.92
N ILE A 268 41.86 -5.82 -8.74
CA ILE A 268 43.24 -5.34 -8.58
C ILE A 268 44.27 -6.27 -9.27
N PRO A 269 44.22 -7.61 -9.10
CA PRO A 269 45.14 -8.52 -9.81
C PRO A 269 45.01 -8.44 -11.32
N TRP A 270 43.81 -8.18 -11.85
CA TRP A 270 43.58 -8.03 -13.29
C TRP A 270 44.14 -6.73 -13.83
N ILE A 271 44.09 -5.62 -13.08
CA ILE A 271 44.73 -4.36 -13.47
C ILE A 271 46.25 -4.59 -13.60
N CYS A 272 46.88 -5.18 -12.58
CA CYS A 272 48.32 -5.43 -12.56
C CYS A 272 48.80 -6.44 -13.64
N THR A 273 48.02 -7.51 -13.89
CA THR A 273 48.45 -8.60 -14.79
C THR A 273 47.97 -8.47 -16.24
N TYR A 274 47.08 -7.51 -16.57
CA TYR A 274 46.56 -7.35 -17.94
C TYR A 274 47.66 -7.24 -19.03
N PRO A 275 48.79 -6.52 -18.81
CA PRO A 275 49.86 -6.47 -19.82
C PRO A 275 50.51 -7.84 -20.08
N LEU A 276 50.62 -8.69 -19.05
CA LEU A 276 51.13 -10.06 -19.17
C LEU A 276 50.12 -10.98 -19.85
N ASP A 277 48.83 -10.85 -19.52
CA ASP A 277 47.73 -11.58 -20.15
C ASP A 277 47.64 -11.25 -21.66
N THR A 278 47.68 -9.96 -22.01
CA THR A 278 47.72 -9.52 -23.42
C THR A 278 48.96 -10.04 -24.14
N ARG A 279 50.14 -10.10 -23.50
CA ARG A 279 51.34 -10.74 -24.07
C ARG A 279 51.18 -12.25 -24.26
N LYS A 280 50.64 -12.98 -23.27
CA LYS A 280 50.32 -14.42 -23.34
C LYS A 280 49.40 -14.70 -24.53
N THR A 281 48.23 -14.05 -24.58
CA THR A 281 47.23 -14.25 -25.63
C THR A 281 47.83 -13.96 -27.01
N ARG A 282 48.56 -12.85 -27.17
CA ARG A 282 49.21 -12.51 -28.44
C ARG A 282 50.29 -13.52 -28.86
N ALA A 283 51.17 -13.95 -27.96
CA ALA A 283 52.19 -14.96 -28.27
C ALA A 283 51.55 -16.30 -28.70
N GLN A 284 50.56 -16.79 -27.94
CA GLN A 284 49.80 -17.99 -28.26
C GLN A 284 49.01 -17.86 -29.56
N SER A 285 48.60 -16.63 -29.92
CA SER A 285 47.91 -16.34 -31.18
C SER A 285 48.82 -16.47 -32.41
N ILE A 286 50.07 -15.96 -32.33
CA ILE A 286 51.01 -15.92 -33.47
C ILE A 286 51.49 -17.33 -33.87
N LEU A 287 51.54 -18.26 -32.92
CA LEU A 287 51.93 -19.67 -33.09
C LEU A 287 51.00 -20.52 -33.99
N LEU A 288 49.88 -19.94 -34.47
CA LEU A 288 48.99 -20.56 -35.46
C LEU A 288 49.26 -20.10 -36.90
N GLY A 289 50.11 -19.09 -37.09
CA GLY A 289 50.45 -18.51 -38.40
C GLY A 289 51.51 -19.30 -39.19
N LYS A 290 51.79 -18.85 -40.42
CA LYS A 290 52.89 -19.39 -41.24
C LYS A 290 54.24 -18.95 -40.68
N THR A 291 55.22 -19.85 -40.67
CA THR A 291 56.48 -19.73 -39.90
C THR A 291 57.38 -18.55 -40.27
N LYS A 292 57.27 -18.00 -41.51
CA LYS A 292 58.12 -16.89 -41.96
C LYS A 292 57.71 -15.49 -41.44
N GLU A 293 56.46 -15.30 -41.01
CA GLU A 293 55.93 -13.98 -40.60
C GLU A 293 56.07 -13.68 -39.09
N ILE A 294 56.59 -14.64 -38.31
CA ILE A 294 56.50 -14.65 -36.84
C ILE A 294 57.32 -13.52 -36.18
N GLY A 295 58.51 -13.19 -36.72
CA GLY A 295 59.41 -12.19 -36.13
C GLY A 295 58.86 -10.76 -36.21
N GLU A 296 58.57 -10.29 -37.41
CA GLU A 296 58.10 -8.91 -37.65
C GLU A 296 56.73 -8.65 -37.02
N ALA A 297 55.81 -9.60 -37.12
CA ALA A 297 54.50 -9.51 -36.47
C ALA A 297 54.62 -9.40 -34.93
N SER A 298 55.60 -10.06 -34.31
CA SER A 298 55.88 -9.93 -32.88
C SER A 298 56.32 -8.49 -32.53
N ALA A 299 57.31 -7.95 -33.25
CA ALA A 299 57.87 -6.61 -33.01
C ALA A 299 56.89 -5.46 -33.32
N ALA A 300 55.98 -5.64 -34.29
CA ALA A 300 54.90 -4.71 -34.56
C ALA A 300 53.81 -4.76 -33.46
N THR A 301 53.35 -5.96 -33.08
CA THR A 301 52.28 -6.13 -32.09
C THR A 301 52.72 -5.68 -30.69
N ALA A 302 54.00 -5.83 -30.35
CA ALA A 302 54.58 -5.39 -29.08
C ALA A 302 54.44 -3.88 -28.81
N ARG A 303 54.36 -3.04 -29.84
CA ARG A 303 54.17 -1.58 -29.73
C ARG A 303 52.70 -1.14 -29.63
N SER A 304 51.74 -2.07 -29.68
CA SER A 304 50.30 -1.74 -29.67
C SER A 304 49.68 -1.74 -28.26
N ASN A 305 48.85 -0.73 -28.00
CA ASN A 305 48.27 -0.40 -26.68
C ASN A 305 47.73 -1.65 -25.93
N MET A 306 48.29 -1.90 -24.74
CA MET A 306 48.23 -3.19 -24.06
C MET A 306 46.97 -3.43 -23.22
N TYR A 307 46.24 -2.37 -22.86
CA TYR A 307 45.07 -2.43 -21.98
C TYR A 307 43.72 -2.54 -22.74
N LYS A 308 43.73 -2.72 -24.07
CA LYS A 308 42.50 -2.93 -24.85
C LYS A 308 41.74 -4.17 -24.36
N GLY A 309 40.47 -3.98 -24.00
CA GLY A 309 39.58 -5.01 -23.43
C GLY A 309 39.58 -5.10 -21.90
N LEU A 310 40.37 -4.28 -21.17
CA LEU A 310 40.45 -4.34 -19.70
C LEU A 310 39.07 -4.18 -19.04
N SER A 311 38.25 -3.22 -19.46
CA SER A 311 36.91 -2.98 -18.90
C SER A 311 35.99 -4.21 -18.97
N VAL A 312 36.01 -4.92 -20.10
CA VAL A 312 35.26 -6.18 -20.29
C VAL A 312 35.76 -7.27 -19.33
N SER A 313 37.07 -7.33 -19.08
CA SER A 313 37.62 -8.26 -18.09
C SER A 313 37.24 -7.88 -16.67
N LEU A 314 37.32 -6.60 -16.29
CA LEU A 314 37.01 -6.12 -14.94
C LEU A 314 35.54 -6.32 -14.57
N ILE A 315 34.59 -5.90 -15.42
CA ILE A 315 33.14 -6.07 -15.16
C ILE A 315 32.83 -7.55 -14.89
N ARG A 316 33.37 -8.45 -15.73
CA ARG A 316 33.26 -9.90 -15.57
C ARG A 316 33.85 -10.37 -14.24
N THR A 317 35.05 -9.93 -13.87
CA THR A 317 35.78 -10.49 -12.73
C THR A 317 35.38 -9.89 -11.38
N SER A 318 34.87 -8.65 -11.33
CA SER A 318 34.18 -8.11 -10.16
C SER A 318 32.96 -8.97 -9.82
N VAL A 319 32.01 -9.08 -10.76
CA VAL A 319 30.74 -9.79 -10.55
C VAL A 319 30.98 -11.27 -10.25
N ASN A 320 31.91 -11.92 -10.95
CA ASN A 320 32.22 -13.32 -10.70
C ASN A 320 32.75 -13.58 -9.28
N ASN A 321 33.72 -12.79 -8.80
CA ASN A 321 34.35 -13.03 -7.51
C ASN A 321 33.48 -12.53 -6.35
N MET A 322 32.71 -11.46 -6.56
CA MET A 322 31.65 -11.03 -5.65
C MET A 322 30.66 -12.17 -5.38
N ILE A 323 30.04 -12.73 -6.43
CA ILE A 323 29.06 -13.84 -6.29
C ILE A 323 29.73 -15.08 -5.68
N LEU A 324 30.89 -15.49 -6.19
CA LEU A 324 31.57 -16.70 -5.74
C LEU A 324 31.99 -16.65 -4.26
N LEU A 325 32.50 -15.51 -3.78
CA LEU A 325 33.02 -15.40 -2.42
C LEU A 325 31.93 -15.09 -1.39
N THR A 326 30.86 -14.38 -1.78
CA THR A 326 29.64 -14.29 -0.95
C THR A 326 28.99 -15.67 -0.78
N LEU A 327 28.87 -16.48 -1.85
CA LEU A 327 28.38 -17.87 -1.76
C LEU A 327 29.32 -18.81 -0.98
N PHE A 328 30.61 -18.46 -0.84
CA PHE A 328 31.58 -19.22 -0.05
C PHE A 328 31.46 -18.91 1.45
N ASP A 329 31.45 -17.63 1.84
CA ASP A 329 31.30 -17.26 3.25
C ASP A 329 29.88 -17.53 3.79
N LEU A 330 28.82 -17.41 2.97
CA LEU A 330 27.45 -17.84 3.31
C LEU A 330 27.35 -19.31 3.75
N ARG A 331 28.26 -20.17 3.29
CA ARG A 331 28.33 -21.59 3.66
C ARG A 331 29.36 -21.88 4.77
N ARG A 332 30.02 -20.83 5.29
CA ARG A 332 31.09 -20.92 6.29
C ARG A 332 30.65 -20.48 7.68
N THR A 333 29.65 -19.59 7.78
CA THR A 333 29.04 -19.15 9.04
C THR A 333 27.86 -20.06 9.42
N PRO A 334 27.95 -20.92 10.46
CA PRO A 334 26.85 -21.79 10.84
C PRO A 334 25.67 -21.05 11.49
N ASP A 335 25.94 -19.92 12.18
CA ASP A 335 24.96 -19.28 13.07
C ASP A 335 24.03 -18.26 12.39
N VAL A 336 24.21 -18.00 11.08
CA VAL A 336 23.34 -17.12 10.27
C VAL A 336 22.30 -17.95 9.47
N ILE A 337 22.19 -19.24 9.79
CA ILE A 337 21.25 -20.17 9.18
C ILE A 337 20.09 -20.39 10.17
N PRO A 338 18.85 -19.97 9.88
CA PRO A 338 17.70 -20.36 10.70
C PRO A 338 17.55 -21.90 10.68
N PRO A 339 17.03 -22.53 11.75
CA PRO A 339 17.14 -23.97 11.98
C PRO A 339 16.43 -24.90 10.97
N GLU A 340 15.83 -24.34 9.91
CA GLU A 340 15.22 -25.08 8.79
C GLU A 340 16.24 -25.61 7.76
N PHE A 341 17.53 -25.23 7.84
CA PHE A 341 18.53 -25.57 6.82
C PHE A 341 19.70 -26.47 7.29
N THR A 342 19.65 -27.01 8.52
CA THR A 342 20.58 -28.04 8.99
C THR A 342 19.96 -29.45 8.88
N PRO A 343 20.38 -30.31 7.92
CA PRO A 343 20.11 -31.73 8.01
C PRO A 343 20.85 -32.30 9.24
N ASN A 344 20.17 -33.13 10.04
CA ASN A 344 20.64 -33.61 11.34
C ASN A 344 22.07 -34.20 11.31
N ALA A 345 23.04 -33.44 11.81
CA ALA A 345 24.45 -33.85 11.94
C ALA A 345 25.04 -33.62 13.34
N GLN A 346 24.25 -33.14 14.31
CA GLN A 346 24.71 -32.84 15.67
C GLN A 346 24.87 -34.08 16.57
N SER A 347 24.40 -35.26 16.18
CA SER A 347 24.44 -36.49 16.99
C SER A 347 25.72 -37.33 16.86
N SER A 348 26.71 -36.90 16.06
CA SER A 348 27.92 -37.71 15.76
C SER A 348 29.25 -37.01 16.02
N PHE A 349 29.27 -35.78 16.54
CA PHE A 349 30.51 -35.01 16.72
C PHE A 349 31.24 -35.26 18.06
N VAL A 350 30.76 -36.21 18.88
CA VAL A 350 31.35 -36.58 20.18
C VAL A 350 31.56 -38.10 20.27
N VAL A 351 32.46 -38.63 19.44
CA VAL A 351 33.05 -39.96 19.65
C VAL A 351 34.57 -39.85 19.53
N GLN A 352 35.29 -40.43 20.49
CA GLN A 352 36.74 -40.36 20.60
C GLN A 352 37.47 -41.02 19.42
N THR A 353 38.65 -40.49 19.11
CA THR A 353 39.68 -41.19 18.36
C THR A 353 40.08 -42.49 19.09
N LYS A 354 39.62 -43.65 18.60
CA LYS A 354 40.13 -44.98 18.99
C LYS A 354 40.17 -45.93 17.80
N TYR A 355 41.20 -46.76 17.77
CA TYR A 355 41.43 -47.75 16.73
C TYR A 355 40.45 -48.93 16.84
N ASN A 356 40.02 -49.45 15.69
CA ASN A 356 40.28 -50.86 15.37
C ASN A 356 40.23 -51.11 13.86
N LEU A 357 40.95 -52.14 13.40
CA LEU A 357 40.90 -52.66 12.03
C LEU A 357 40.14 -53.99 12.02
N GLY A 358 39.38 -54.26 10.95
CA GLY A 358 38.91 -55.62 10.64
C GLY A 358 37.57 -55.66 9.91
N GLY A 359 37.50 -56.41 8.80
CA GLY A 359 36.25 -56.85 8.18
C GLY A 359 35.70 -56.03 7.00
N ASP A 360 35.13 -56.77 6.05
CA ASP A 360 33.85 -56.52 5.36
C ASP A 360 33.65 -55.29 4.46
N PHE A 361 34.73 -54.64 4.02
CA PHE A 361 34.65 -53.62 2.95
C PHE A 361 34.09 -54.17 1.61
N VAL A 362 34.15 -55.49 1.38
CA VAL A 362 33.62 -56.15 0.16
C VAL A 362 32.11 -56.38 0.25
N ALA A 363 31.59 -56.77 1.41
CA ALA A 363 30.16 -57.00 1.61
C ALA A 363 29.37 -55.68 1.48
N VAL A 364 29.88 -54.60 2.09
CA VAL A 364 29.28 -53.26 1.99
C VAL A 364 29.32 -52.75 0.54
N ALA A 365 30.43 -52.96 -0.19
CA ALA A 365 30.54 -52.53 -1.58
C ALA A 365 29.53 -53.25 -2.52
N LEU A 366 29.32 -54.56 -2.34
CA LEU A 366 28.35 -55.31 -3.14
C LEU A 366 26.90 -54.93 -2.80
N LEU A 367 26.55 -54.76 -1.51
CA LEU A 367 25.23 -54.30 -1.10
C LEU A 367 24.92 -52.89 -1.61
N TYR A 368 25.88 -51.95 -1.56
CA TYR A 368 25.70 -50.61 -2.14
C TYR A 368 25.61 -50.61 -3.67
N SER A 369 26.19 -51.60 -4.35
CA SER A 369 26.07 -51.72 -5.82
C SER A 369 24.66 -52.12 -6.27
N ALA A 370 23.90 -52.86 -5.44
CA ALA A 370 22.52 -53.23 -5.71
C ALA A 370 21.53 -52.06 -5.52
N GLN A 371 21.89 -51.04 -4.74
CA GLN A 371 20.98 -49.96 -4.34
C GLN A 371 20.98 -48.73 -5.28
N TYR A 372 21.60 -48.84 -6.47
CA TYR A 372 21.72 -47.75 -7.45
C TYR A 372 21.18 -48.09 -8.86
N GLN A 373 20.13 -48.92 -8.94
CA GLN A 373 19.30 -49.03 -10.16
C GLN A 373 18.18 -47.96 -10.25
N ASP A 374 17.99 -47.13 -9.22
CA ASP A 374 16.85 -46.19 -9.11
C ASP A 374 17.01 -44.84 -9.84
N GLY A 375 17.20 -44.89 -11.16
CA GLY A 375 17.28 -43.69 -12.02
C GLY A 375 16.02 -42.80 -12.01
N PHE A 376 14.87 -43.36 -11.65
CA PHE A 376 13.57 -42.68 -11.58
C PHE A 376 13.53 -41.56 -10.52
N VAL A 377 14.13 -41.81 -9.35
CA VAL A 377 14.14 -40.85 -8.23
C VAL A 377 14.83 -39.54 -8.62
N SER A 378 15.87 -39.59 -9.46
CA SER A 378 16.62 -38.39 -9.86
C SER A 378 15.93 -37.52 -10.91
N ILE A 379 14.91 -38.05 -11.61
CA ILE A 379 14.23 -37.34 -12.72
C ILE A 379 13.01 -36.57 -12.21
N LEU A 380 12.27 -37.14 -11.25
CA LEU A 380 11.09 -36.57 -10.58
C LEU A 380 11.32 -35.22 -9.85
N PHE A 381 12.56 -34.74 -9.76
CA PHE A 381 12.92 -33.48 -9.08
C PHE A 381 12.96 -32.25 -10.00
N LEU A 382 12.67 -32.39 -11.30
CA LEU A 382 12.45 -31.23 -12.18
C LEU A 382 11.02 -30.68 -11.98
N VAL A 383 10.86 -29.35 -12.02
CA VAL A 383 9.62 -28.72 -11.55
C VAL A 383 8.44 -29.00 -12.49
N ASN A 384 7.55 -29.85 -12.01
CA ASN A 384 6.38 -30.42 -12.70
C ASN A 384 5.10 -29.96 -11.98
N ILE A 385 4.93 -28.64 -11.81
CA ILE A 385 3.87 -28.04 -10.99
C ILE A 385 3.42 -26.71 -11.64
N LEU A 386 2.13 -26.40 -11.59
CA LEU A 386 1.53 -25.16 -12.08
C LEU A 386 1.54 -24.09 -10.98
N GLN A 387 2.08 -22.91 -11.26
CA GLN A 387 2.04 -21.75 -10.35
C GLN A 387 0.95 -20.76 -10.77
N LEU A 388 0.32 -20.10 -9.79
CA LEU A 388 -0.62 -19.00 -10.05
C LEU A 388 0.13 -17.72 -10.46
N PRO A 389 -0.23 -17.04 -11.56
CA PRO A 389 0.38 -15.76 -11.94
C PRO A 389 -0.20 -14.59 -11.12
N PHE A 390 0.61 -13.55 -10.90
CA PHE A 390 0.14 -12.31 -10.26
C PHE A 390 -0.79 -11.51 -11.19
N ARG A 391 -1.91 -11.03 -10.66
CA ARG A 391 -2.66 -9.92 -11.25
C ARG A 391 -1.84 -8.63 -11.16
N ARG A 392 -2.10 -7.71 -12.10
CA ARG A 392 -1.42 -6.41 -12.21
C ARG A 392 -2.43 -5.29 -12.05
N THR A 393 -2.00 -4.13 -11.56
CA THR A 393 -2.81 -2.91 -11.45
C THR A 393 -1.94 -1.69 -11.74
N HIS A 394 -2.60 -0.55 -11.98
CA HIS A 394 -1.94 0.74 -12.10
C HIS A 394 -1.74 1.39 -10.72
N THR A 395 -0.76 2.29 -10.64
CA THR A 395 -0.64 3.21 -9.51
C THR A 395 -1.83 4.17 -9.51
N VAL A 396 -2.54 4.23 -8.39
CA VAL A 396 -3.71 5.09 -8.14
C VAL A 396 -3.57 5.59 -6.71
N SER A 397 -3.83 6.88 -6.48
CA SER A 397 -3.87 7.47 -5.15
C SER A 397 -5.18 7.09 -4.45
N LEU A 398 -5.07 6.44 -3.30
CA LEU A 398 -6.18 6.18 -2.39
C LEU A 398 -6.30 7.32 -1.37
N SER A 399 -5.19 7.98 -1.03
CA SER A 399 -5.17 9.16 -0.15
C SER A 399 -6.03 10.32 -0.68
N GLU A 400 -6.00 10.61 -1.99
CA GLU A 400 -6.75 11.73 -2.56
C GLU A 400 -8.27 11.53 -2.46
N ALA A 401 -8.80 10.37 -2.84
CA ALA A 401 -10.23 10.10 -2.76
C ALA A 401 -10.71 9.99 -1.30
N ILE A 402 -9.93 9.40 -0.40
CA ILE A 402 -10.26 9.40 1.03
C ILE A 402 -10.21 10.83 1.60
N THR A 403 -9.26 11.67 1.17
CA THR A 403 -9.21 13.11 1.51
C THR A 403 -10.48 13.83 1.04
N GLN A 404 -10.92 13.59 -0.20
CA GLN A 404 -12.16 14.15 -0.72
C GLN A 404 -13.39 13.63 0.04
N TYR A 405 -13.45 12.34 0.37
CA TYR A 405 -14.53 11.74 1.15
C TYR A 405 -14.60 12.31 2.57
N ILE A 406 -13.47 12.39 3.27
CA ILE A 406 -13.37 13.05 4.59
C ILE A 406 -13.85 14.50 4.47
N SER A 407 -13.33 15.28 3.53
CA SER A 407 -13.69 16.70 3.36
C SER A 407 -15.17 16.98 2.99
N SER A 408 -15.92 15.96 2.56
CA SER A 408 -17.29 16.10 2.06
C SER A 408 -18.35 15.32 2.87
N LYS A 409 -17.92 14.40 3.73
CA LYS A 409 -18.79 13.55 4.55
C LYS A 409 -18.43 13.53 6.03
N TYR A 410 -17.24 13.97 6.44
CA TYR A 410 -16.82 14.01 7.84
C TYR A 410 -16.61 15.47 8.28
N ASP A 411 -17.05 15.82 9.50
CA ASP A 411 -16.81 17.15 10.09
C ASP A 411 -15.39 17.24 10.71
N GLN A 412 -14.39 16.77 9.96
CA GLN A 412 -13.00 16.69 10.38
C GLN A 412 -12.08 17.05 9.21
N ARG A 413 -11.04 17.86 9.47
CA ARG A 413 -10.10 18.28 8.42
C ARG A 413 -9.21 17.09 8.00
N PRO A 414 -9.07 16.79 6.69
CA PRO A 414 -8.17 15.73 6.22
C PRO A 414 -6.71 15.90 6.68
N ASP A 415 -6.26 17.14 6.87
CA ASP A 415 -4.93 17.49 7.39
C ASP A 415 -4.56 16.75 8.69
N MET A 416 -5.55 16.47 9.55
CA MET A 416 -5.40 15.72 10.80
C MET A 416 -4.92 14.27 10.60
N PHE A 417 -5.00 13.77 9.36
CA PHE A 417 -4.76 12.39 8.97
C PHE A 417 -3.70 12.26 7.85
N ALA A 418 -2.99 13.34 7.51
CA ALA A 418 -2.06 13.36 6.38
C ALA A 418 -0.97 12.26 6.47
N ASP A 419 -0.46 11.98 7.67
CA ASP A 419 0.51 10.89 7.91
C ASP A 419 -0.11 9.51 7.65
N ASP A 420 -1.30 9.23 8.19
CA ASP A 420 -2.02 7.96 7.98
C ASP A 420 -2.33 7.72 6.49
N LEU A 421 -2.72 8.77 5.78
CA LEU A 421 -3.03 8.76 4.35
C LEU A 421 -1.78 8.54 3.49
N MET A 422 -0.64 9.15 3.85
CA MET A 422 0.65 8.87 3.23
C MET A 422 1.12 7.43 3.48
N ILE A 423 0.91 6.90 4.70
CA ILE A 423 1.21 5.50 5.01
C ILE A 423 0.33 4.56 4.20
N LEU A 424 -0.95 4.89 3.98
CA LEU A 424 -1.88 4.09 3.19
C LEU A 424 -1.45 3.98 1.70
N ASP A 425 -1.16 5.10 1.04
CA ASP A 425 -0.66 5.10 -0.35
C ASP A 425 0.70 4.40 -0.46
N ARG A 426 1.55 4.53 0.55
CA ARG A 426 2.81 3.77 0.64
C ARG A 426 2.55 2.27 0.76
N LEU A 427 1.64 1.82 1.63
CA LEU A 427 1.32 0.40 1.78
C LEU A 427 0.71 -0.19 0.51
N ARG A 428 -0.18 0.55 -0.17
CA ARG A 428 -0.68 0.18 -1.51
C ARG A 428 0.46 0.01 -2.50
N THR A 429 1.38 0.99 -2.55
CA THR A 429 2.54 0.97 -3.45
C THR A 429 3.50 -0.18 -3.13
N GLU A 430 3.78 -0.47 -1.86
CA GLU A 430 4.61 -1.61 -1.46
C GLU A 430 3.94 -2.96 -1.77
N ALA A 431 2.61 -3.07 -1.67
CA ALA A 431 1.84 -4.27 -2.00
C ALA A 431 1.73 -4.52 -3.52
N VAL A 432 1.41 -3.51 -4.32
CA VAL A 432 1.28 -3.60 -5.80
C VAL A 432 2.62 -3.95 -6.48
N ASN A 433 3.74 -3.55 -5.88
CA ASN A 433 5.07 -3.87 -6.38
C ASN A 433 5.58 -5.28 -5.98
N VAL A 434 4.77 -6.11 -5.30
CA VAL A 434 5.10 -7.52 -5.05
C VAL A 434 4.85 -8.35 -6.32
N GLN A 435 5.78 -8.28 -7.27
CA GLN A 435 5.77 -9.04 -8.53
C GLN A 435 6.85 -10.13 -8.60
N GLU A 436 7.76 -10.18 -7.62
CA GLU A 436 8.78 -11.22 -7.47
C GLU A 436 8.48 -12.14 -6.27
N PRO A 437 8.67 -13.47 -6.38
CA PRO A 437 8.34 -14.41 -5.32
C PRO A 437 9.40 -14.37 -4.19
N HIS A 438 9.20 -13.48 -3.23
CA HIS A 438 10.05 -13.35 -2.04
C HIS A 438 9.22 -13.27 -0.75
N VAL A 439 9.74 -13.84 0.34
CA VAL A 439 9.04 -13.99 1.63
C VAL A 439 8.61 -12.62 2.23
N SER A 440 9.37 -11.55 2.00
CA SER A 440 9.00 -10.19 2.43
C SER A 440 7.72 -9.65 1.76
N GLY A 441 7.33 -10.20 0.61
CA GLY A 441 6.07 -9.86 -0.06
C GLY A 441 4.84 -10.28 0.74
N ILE A 442 4.94 -11.35 1.54
CA ILE A 442 3.83 -11.84 2.37
C ILE A 442 3.42 -10.76 3.37
N SER A 443 4.40 -10.21 4.11
CA SER A 443 4.14 -9.16 5.10
C SER A 443 3.49 -7.94 4.48
N ARG A 444 3.95 -7.49 3.30
CA ARG A 444 3.39 -6.32 2.60
C ARG A 444 1.93 -6.52 2.19
N LEU A 445 1.64 -7.64 1.52
CA LEU A 445 0.30 -7.96 1.04
C LEU A 445 -0.68 -8.17 2.22
N VAL A 446 -0.25 -8.88 3.26
CA VAL A 446 -1.06 -9.12 4.47
C VAL A 446 -1.32 -7.83 5.25
N THR A 447 -0.31 -6.97 5.47
CA THR A 447 -0.50 -5.68 6.14
C THR A 447 -1.44 -4.77 5.37
N TYR A 448 -1.31 -4.67 4.04
CA TYR A 448 -2.23 -3.85 3.24
C TYR A 448 -3.66 -4.43 3.22
N ALA A 449 -3.81 -5.75 3.09
CA ALA A 449 -5.12 -6.42 3.19
C ALA A 449 -5.80 -6.21 4.55
N ALA A 450 -5.04 -6.22 5.65
CA ALA A 450 -5.56 -5.94 6.99
C ALA A 450 -6.06 -4.49 7.12
N GLN A 451 -5.30 -3.52 6.62
CA GLN A 451 -5.72 -2.11 6.62
C GLN A 451 -6.93 -1.88 5.71
N LEU A 452 -7.03 -2.54 4.54
CA LEU A 452 -8.24 -2.50 3.70
C LEU A 452 -9.47 -3.07 4.41
N LYS A 453 -9.32 -4.19 5.13
CA LYS A 453 -10.41 -4.81 5.92
C LYS A 453 -10.86 -3.90 7.07
N TRP A 454 -9.94 -3.17 7.70
CA TRP A 454 -10.23 -2.15 8.71
C TRP A 454 -10.92 -0.91 8.13
N LEU A 455 -10.41 -0.37 7.01
CA LEU A 455 -11.02 0.77 6.32
C LEU A 455 -12.46 0.48 5.84
N GLY A 456 -12.76 -0.77 5.48
CA GLY A 456 -14.10 -1.22 5.10
C GLY A 456 -15.16 -1.16 6.22
N GLY A 457 -14.77 -0.92 7.48
CA GLY A 457 -15.68 -0.59 8.58
C GLY A 457 -15.96 0.90 8.75
N LYS A 458 -15.10 1.78 8.21
CA LYS A 458 -15.21 3.25 8.34
C LYS A 458 -15.67 3.95 7.06
N PHE A 459 -15.41 3.35 5.90
CA PHE A 459 -15.81 3.88 4.60
C PHE A 459 -16.84 2.95 3.94
N PRO A 460 -17.76 3.48 3.11
CA PRO A 460 -18.61 2.63 2.28
C PRO A 460 -17.75 1.82 1.30
N ILE A 461 -18.39 0.81 0.69
CA ILE A 461 -17.77 -0.02 -0.36
C ILE A 461 -17.23 0.87 -1.50
N ASP A 462 -17.98 1.91 -1.86
CA ASP A 462 -17.70 2.80 -2.99
C ASP A 462 -17.04 4.10 -2.50
N VAL A 463 -15.69 4.14 -2.49
CA VAL A 463 -14.91 5.25 -1.90
C VAL A 463 -14.70 6.43 -2.87
N GLY A 464 -14.83 6.18 -4.17
CA GLY A 464 -14.54 7.14 -5.25
C GLY A 464 -13.25 6.84 -6.04
N VAL A 465 -12.77 5.58 -6.02
CA VAL A 465 -11.51 5.15 -6.64
C VAL A 465 -11.74 3.97 -7.58
N ASP A 466 -11.63 4.18 -8.89
CA ASP A 466 -11.69 3.08 -9.87
C ASP A 466 -10.42 2.21 -9.86
N PHE A 467 -10.38 1.25 -8.93
CA PHE A 467 -9.33 0.24 -8.86
C PHE A 467 -9.33 -0.59 -10.14
N SER A 468 -8.26 -0.48 -10.93
CA SER A 468 -8.15 -1.07 -12.26
C SER A 468 -7.17 -2.25 -12.26
N TRP A 469 -7.68 -3.47 -12.41
CA TRP A 469 -6.89 -4.71 -12.31
C TRP A 469 -6.97 -5.57 -13.58
N TYR A 470 -5.83 -6.13 -13.99
CA TYR A 470 -5.72 -7.06 -15.10
C TYR A 470 -5.96 -8.50 -14.59
N PRO A 471 -6.89 -9.27 -15.20
CA PRO A 471 -7.12 -10.68 -14.90
C PRO A 471 -5.85 -11.53 -14.98
N ALA A 472 -5.77 -12.55 -14.11
CA ALA A 472 -4.68 -13.52 -14.07
C ALA A 472 -4.89 -14.68 -15.06
N PHE A 473 -6.15 -15.00 -15.34
CA PHE A 473 -6.59 -16.06 -16.24
C PHE A 473 -7.64 -15.53 -17.24
N GLY A 474 -8.19 -16.42 -18.07
CA GLY A 474 -9.15 -16.07 -19.12
C GLY A 474 -8.52 -15.50 -20.40
N PHE A 475 -9.36 -15.23 -21.39
CA PHE A 475 -8.94 -14.77 -22.72
C PHE A 475 -8.58 -13.27 -22.77
N ASN A 476 -9.01 -12.50 -21.76
CA ASN A 476 -8.98 -11.03 -21.74
C ASN A 476 -7.86 -10.43 -20.86
N THR A 477 -6.76 -11.15 -20.61
CA THR A 477 -5.65 -10.72 -19.73
C THR A 477 -4.95 -9.40 -20.12
N SER A 478 -5.20 -8.88 -21.33
CA SER A 478 -4.72 -7.57 -21.81
C SER A 478 -5.65 -6.39 -21.49
N ARG A 479 -6.86 -6.63 -21.00
CA ARG A 479 -7.87 -5.59 -20.68
C ARG A 479 -8.04 -5.48 -19.15
N PRO A 480 -7.95 -4.28 -18.55
CA PRO A 480 -8.24 -4.12 -17.13
C PRO A 480 -9.76 -4.18 -16.87
N VAL A 481 -10.12 -4.76 -15.74
CA VAL A 481 -11.43 -4.61 -15.09
C VAL A 481 -11.30 -3.51 -14.04
N SER A 482 -12.10 -2.46 -14.16
CA SER A 482 -12.14 -1.32 -13.23
C SER A 482 -13.43 -1.38 -12.41
N GLN A 483 -13.32 -1.26 -11.08
CA GLN A 483 -14.48 -1.10 -10.19
C GLN A 483 -14.14 -0.11 -9.06
N ASN A 484 -15.02 0.87 -8.83
CA ASN A 484 -15.01 1.71 -7.63
C ASN A 484 -15.53 0.94 -6.41
N ASN A 485 -14.70 0.02 -5.89
CA ASN A 485 -15.11 -0.90 -4.83
C ASN A 485 -13.89 -1.33 -3.98
N LEU A 486 -13.88 -0.99 -2.69
CA LEU A 486 -12.78 -1.29 -1.77
C LEU A 486 -12.61 -2.80 -1.51
N ARG A 487 -13.71 -3.57 -1.62
CA ARG A 487 -13.70 -5.04 -1.50
C ARG A 487 -13.12 -5.70 -2.75
N PHE A 488 -13.30 -5.09 -3.93
CA PHE A 488 -12.61 -5.51 -5.16
C PHE A 488 -11.10 -5.33 -5.04
N GLU A 489 -10.60 -4.21 -4.51
CA GLU A 489 -9.17 -4.04 -4.20
C GLU A 489 -8.68 -5.13 -3.23
N LEU A 490 -9.39 -5.37 -2.12
CA LEU A 490 -9.05 -6.42 -1.15
C LEU A 490 -9.02 -7.82 -1.78
N ALA A 491 -10.00 -8.17 -2.62
CA ALA A 491 -10.05 -9.43 -3.34
C ALA A 491 -8.83 -9.63 -4.24
N ASN A 492 -8.40 -8.59 -4.96
CA ASN A 492 -7.20 -8.63 -5.81
C ASN A 492 -5.91 -8.80 -5.00
N VAL A 493 -5.78 -8.10 -3.85
CA VAL A 493 -4.62 -8.23 -2.96
C VAL A 493 -4.53 -9.64 -2.37
N LEU A 494 -5.66 -10.23 -1.94
CA LEU A 494 -5.73 -11.60 -1.42
C LEU A 494 -5.43 -12.65 -2.50
N PHE A 495 -5.90 -12.45 -3.73
CA PHE A 495 -5.52 -13.30 -4.87
C PHE A 495 -4.02 -13.25 -5.13
N ASN A 496 -3.40 -12.06 -5.11
CA ASN A 496 -1.95 -11.92 -5.24
C ASN A 496 -1.18 -12.53 -4.05
N LEU A 497 -1.76 -12.57 -2.85
CA LEU A 497 -1.18 -13.29 -1.71
C LEU A 497 -1.21 -14.82 -1.93
N ALA A 498 -2.30 -15.38 -2.44
CA ALA A 498 -2.34 -16.78 -2.87
C ALA A 498 -1.32 -17.06 -3.98
N ALA A 499 -1.21 -16.17 -4.98
CA ALA A 499 -0.23 -16.29 -6.05
C ALA A 499 1.22 -16.26 -5.54
N LEU A 500 1.53 -15.42 -4.55
CA LEU A 500 2.83 -15.40 -3.89
C LEU A 500 3.13 -16.73 -3.20
N TYR A 501 2.19 -17.29 -2.44
CA TYR A 501 2.38 -18.60 -1.79
C TYR A 501 2.59 -19.72 -2.81
N SER A 502 1.83 -19.75 -3.91
CA SER A 502 1.98 -20.69 -5.01
C SER A 502 3.38 -20.62 -5.66
N GLN A 503 3.88 -19.41 -5.94
CA GLN A 503 5.20 -19.21 -6.54
C GLN A 503 6.36 -19.44 -5.56
N LEU A 504 6.19 -19.13 -4.26
CA LEU A 504 7.16 -19.50 -3.23
C LEU A 504 7.28 -21.03 -3.11
N ALA A 505 6.15 -21.74 -3.12
CA ALA A 505 6.14 -23.21 -3.12
C ALA A 505 6.78 -23.83 -4.38
N TYR A 506 6.64 -23.17 -5.55
CA TYR A 506 7.33 -23.52 -6.79
C TYR A 506 8.86 -23.33 -6.71
N SER A 507 9.32 -22.25 -6.05
CA SER A 507 10.75 -21.88 -5.97
C SER A 507 11.60 -22.76 -5.04
N LEU A 508 10.97 -23.53 -4.15
CA LEU A 508 11.66 -24.31 -3.12
C LEU A 508 12.34 -25.57 -3.66
N ASN A 509 13.47 -25.92 -3.04
CA ASN A 509 14.28 -27.07 -3.44
C ASN A 509 13.65 -28.41 -3.03
N ARG A 510 12.91 -29.01 -3.96
CA ARG A 510 12.22 -30.32 -3.85
C ARG A 510 13.15 -31.52 -3.57
N THR A 511 14.47 -31.39 -3.71
CA THR A 511 15.41 -32.47 -3.38
C THR A 511 15.61 -32.67 -1.86
N THR A 512 15.15 -31.74 -1.01
CA THR A 512 15.24 -31.83 0.47
C THR A 512 13.90 -32.24 1.09
N SER A 513 13.91 -32.97 2.22
CA SER A 513 12.65 -33.40 2.87
C SER A 513 11.93 -32.19 3.50
N ASP A 514 12.71 -31.23 3.99
CA ASP A 514 12.25 -29.98 4.59
C ASP A 514 11.73 -28.99 3.55
N GLY A 515 12.38 -28.88 2.38
CA GLY A 515 11.88 -28.09 1.25
C GLY A 515 10.54 -28.61 0.72
N LEU A 516 10.34 -29.95 0.68
CA LEU A 516 9.03 -30.55 0.36
C LEU A 516 7.98 -30.26 1.43
N LYS A 517 8.34 -30.29 2.72
CA LYS A 517 7.47 -29.92 3.85
C LYS A 517 7.05 -28.44 3.80
N GLN A 518 7.99 -27.54 3.49
CA GLN A 518 7.74 -26.10 3.41
C GLN A 518 6.93 -25.73 2.16
N ALA A 519 7.19 -26.36 1.01
CA ALA A 519 6.36 -26.22 -0.19
C ALA A 519 4.92 -26.72 0.03
N CYS A 520 4.75 -27.86 0.71
CA CYS A 520 3.43 -28.35 1.12
C CYS A 520 2.68 -27.32 1.99
N ASN A 521 3.36 -26.69 2.95
CA ASN A 521 2.77 -25.67 3.82
C ASN A 521 2.30 -24.43 3.02
N TYR A 522 3.14 -23.91 2.13
CA TYR A 522 2.77 -22.77 1.27
C TYR A 522 1.62 -23.11 0.31
N PHE A 523 1.54 -24.31 -0.28
CA PHE A 523 0.38 -24.71 -1.08
C PHE A 523 -0.91 -24.81 -0.24
N CYS A 524 -0.86 -25.34 0.99
CA CYS A 524 -2.02 -25.34 1.90
C CYS A 524 -2.47 -23.93 2.30
N GLN A 525 -1.54 -22.99 2.47
CA GLN A 525 -1.83 -21.58 2.72
C GLN A 525 -2.44 -20.89 1.49
N SER A 526 -1.94 -21.18 0.28
CA SER A 526 -2.52 -20.73 -0.98
C SER A 526 -3.96 -21.21 -1.14
N ALA A 527 -4.23 -22.51 -0.90
CA ALA A 527 -5.58 -23.06 -0.92
C ALA A 527 -6.49 -22.39 0.13
N GLY A 528 -5.97 -22.18 1.35
CA GLY A 528 -6.70 -21.48 2.42
C GLY A 528 -7.08 -20.03 2.09
N VAL A 529 -6.20 -19.27 1.44
CA VAL A 529 -6.50 -17.89 1.02
C VAL A 529 -7.52 -17.87 -0.12
N LEU A 530 -7.46 -18.83 -1.05
CA LEU A 530 -8.49 -18.98 -2.11
C LEU A 530 -9.86 -19.38 -1.53
N ALA A 531 -9.89 -20.26 -0.53
CA ALA A 531 -11.11 -20.63 0.18
C ALA A 531 -11.77 -19.42 0.86
N HIS A 532 -10.99 -18.64 1.63
CA HIS A 532 -11.46 -17.42 2.29
C HIS A 532 -11.95 -16.36 1.28
N LEU A 533 -11.25 -16.21 0.15
CA LEU A 533 -11.67 -15.33 -0.95
C LEU A 533 -13.04 -15.76 -1.50
N ARG A 534 -13.26 -17.07 -1.71
CA ARG A 534 -14.50 -17.65 -2.24
C ARG A 534 -15.68 -17.55 -1.27
N THR A 535 -15.46 -17.75 0.04
CA THR A 535 -16.56 -17.79 1.02
C THR A 535 -16.89 -16.43 1.64
N ASP A 536 -15.90 -15.60 1.92
CA ASP A 536 -16.08 -14.45 2.83
C ASP A 536 -15.91 -13.08 2.14
N ILE A 537 -15.33 -13.05 0.93
CA ILE A 537 -14.95 -11.80 0.24
C ILE A 537 -15.68 -11.61 -1.09
N VAL A 538 -15.76 -12.66 -1.93
CA VAL A 538 -16.41 -12.60 -3.25
C VAL A 538 -17.94 -12.43 -3.18
N PRO A 539 -18.69 -13.12 -2.30
CA PRO A 539 -20.12 -12.84 -2.12
C PRO A 539 -20.39 -11.40 -1.67
N ASP A 540 -19.44 -10.84 -0.91
CA ASP A 540 -19.52 -9.52 -0.31
C ASP A 540 -19.15 -8.36 -1.26
N LEU A 541 -18.73 -8.64 -2.50
CA LEU A 541 -18.43 -7.60 -3.50
C LEU A 541 -19.67 -6.79 -3.91
N ARG A 542 -20.87 -7.39 -3.88
CA ARG A 542 -22.16 -6.85 -4.39
C ARG A 542 -22.18 -6.48 -5.90
N SER A 543 -21.07 -6.68 -6.61
CA SER A 543 -20.92 -6.60 -8.06
C SER A 543 -20.75 -8.01 -8.66
N SER A 544 -20.83 -8.15 -9.99
CA SER A 544 -20.47 -9.40 -10.65
C SER A 544 -18.96 -9.68 -10.50
N PRO A 545 -18.54 -10.87 -10.03
CA PRO A 545 -17.12 -11.20 -9.90
C PRO A 545 -16.43 -11.27 -11.27
N PRO A 546 -15.11 -11.00 -11.35
CA PRO A 546 -14.32 -11.26 -12.55
C PRO A 546 -14.36 -12.73 -12.97
N GLU A 547 -14.23 -13.00 -14.28
CA GLU A 547 -14.22 -14.36 -14.87
C GLU A 547 -13.22 -15.31 -14.18
N ASP A 548 -12.04 -14.78 -13.83
CA ASP A 548 -10.96 -15.51 -13.15
C ASP A 548 -11.07 -15.51 -11.60
N MET A 549 -12.19 -15.01 -11.07
CA MET A 549 -12.60 -15.04 -9.65
C MET A 549 -13.99 -15.67 -9.44
N ASP A 550 -14.61 -16.19 -10.50
CA ASP A 550 -15.86 -16.97 -10.42
C ASP A 550 -15.72 -18.18 -9.46
N GLU A 551 -16.83 -18.63 -8.88
CA GLU A 551 -16.82 -19.69 -7.86
C GLU A 551 -16.19 -20.99 -8.39
N MET A 552 -16.55 -21.40 -9.61
CA MET A 552 -16.00 -22.63 -10.22
C MET A 552 -14.50 -22.49 -10.50
N THR A 553 -14.05 -21.27 -10.87
CA THR A 553 -12.63 -20.96 -11.04
C THR A 553 -11.90 -21.06 -9.71
N LEU A 554 -12.36 -20.38 -8.66
CA LEU A 554 -11.71 -20.38 -7.35
C LEU A 554 -11.68 -21.78 -6.71
N GLN A 555 -12.76 -22.56 -6.85
CA GLN A 555 -12.83 -23.92 -6.33
C GLN A 555 -11.88 -24.88 -7.07
N SER A 556 -11.75 -24.74 -8.40
CA SER A 556 -10.73 -25.48 -9.17
C SER A 556 -9.31 -25.15 -8.72
N LEU A 557 -9.00 -23.85 -8.52
CA LEU A 557 -7.68 -23.41 -8.07
C LEU A 557 -7.38 -23.84 -6.63
N GLU A 558 -8.38 -23.85 -5.73
CA GLU A 558 -8.27 -24.40 -4.37
C GLU A 558 -7.90 -25.90 -4.42
N SER A 559 -8.68 -26.71 -5.14
CA SER A 559 -8.42 -28.14 -5.33
C SER A 559 -7.06 -28.41 -5.98
N LEU A 560 -6.63 -27.58 -6.96
CA LEU A 560 -5.32 -27.69 -7.60
C LEU A 560 -4.17 -27.43 -6.63
N MET A 561 -4.28 -26.40 -5.77
CA MET A 561 -3.26 -26.14 -4.74
C MET A 561 -3.21 -27.28 -3.70
N LEU A 562 -4.36 -27.86 -3.32
CA LEU A 562 -4.40 -29.06 -2.45
C LEU A 562 -3.78 -30.29 -3.11
N ALA A 563 -4.05 -30.53 -4.41
CA ALA A 563 -3.45 -31.63 -5.16
C ALA A 563 -1.91 -31.52 -5.18
N GLN A 564 -1.39 -30.31 -5.42
CA GLN A 564 0.03 -30.02 -5.41
C GLN A 564 0.66 -30.10 -4.01
N ALA A 565 -0.05 -29.70 -2.96
CA ALA A 565 0.37 -29.88 -1.57
C ALA A 565 0.50 -31.37 -1.23
N GLN A 566 -0.54 -32.17 -1.54
CA GLN A 566 -0.54 -33.61 -1.31
C GLN A 566 0.53 -34.31 -2.18
N GLU A 567 0.83 -33.84 -3.39
CA GLU A 567 1.96 -34.31 -4.19
C GLU A 567 3.31 -34.03 -3.50
N CYS A 568 3.50 -32.85 -2.89
CA CYS A 568 4.69 -32.57 -2.07
C CYS A 568 4.83 -33.56 -0.90
N PHE A 569 3.73 -33.85 -0.21
CA PHE A 569 3.72 -34.83 0.88
C PHE A 569 3.98 -36.26 0.38
N TRP A 570 3.44 -36.64 -0.78
CA TRP A 570 3.69 -37.94 -1.39
C TRP A 570 5.16 -38.10 -1.82
N GLN A 571 5.76 -37.09 -2.47
CA GLN A 571 7.18 -37.10 -2.82
C GLN A 571 8.06 -37.22 -1.57
N LYS A 572 7.65 -36.58 -0.45
CA LYS A 572 8.30 -36.73 0.85
C LYS A 572 8.16 -38.15 1.41
N ALA A 573 6.96 -38.73 1.39
CA ALA A 573 6.69 -40.09 1.84
C ALA A 573 7.49 -41.17 1.07
N VAL A 574 7.64 -41.00 -0.25
CA VAL A 574 8.51 -41.84 -1.09
C VAL A 574 9.98 -41.69 -0.68
N LYS A 575 10.45 -40.45 -0.50
CA LYS A 575 11.85 -40.18 -0.16
C LYS A 575 12.23 -40.66 1.25
N ASP A 576 11.33 -40.51 2.22
CA ASP A 576 11.54 -40.94 3.61
C ASP A 576 11.41 -42.47 3.78
N GLY A 577 11.12 -43.23 2.72
CA GLY A 577 11.10 -44.69 2.75
C GLY A 577 9.90 -45.31 3.49
N LEU A 578 8.74 -44.65 3.46
CA LEU A 578 7.53 -45.21 4.07
C LEU A 578 7.03 -46.46 3.33
N LYS A 579 6.33 -47.35 4.04
CA LYS A 579 5.76 -48.58 3.45
C LYS A 579 4.87 -48.27 2.24
N ASP A 580 4.99 -49.08 1.19
CA ASP A 580 4.28 -48.88 -0.09
C ASP A 580 2.75 -48.80 0.05
N ALA A 581 2.13 -49.56 0.96
CA ALA A 581 0.71 -49.41 1.28
C ALA A 581 0.32 -48.02 1.80
N SER A 582 1.24 -47.26 2.41
CA SER A 582 0.98 -45.86 2.79
C SER A 582 1.24 -44.91 1.63
N ILE A 583 2.29 -45.16 0.83
CA ILE A 583 2.57 -44.39 -0.38
C ILE A 583 1.41 -44.51 -1.40
N ALA A 584 0.82 -45.70 -1.54
CA ALA A 584 -0.34 -45.95 -2.41
C ALA A 584 -1.60 -45.18 -1.96
N ARG A 585 -1.91 -45.21 -0.66
CA ARG A 585 -3.05 -44.47 -0.08
C ARG A 585 -2.90 -42.95 -0.17
N LEU A 586 -1.66 -42.45 -0.12
CA LEU A 586 -1.33 -41.04 -0.36
C LEU A 586 -1.50 -40.69 -1.85
N ALA A 587 -0.95 -41.51 -2.77
CA ALA A 587 -1.08 -41.32 -4.21
C ALA A 587 -2.54 -41.33 -4.69
N ALA A 588 -3.36 -42.23 -4.13
CA ALA A 588 -4.79 -42.29 -4.42
C ALA A 588 -5.49 -40.95 -4.14
N LYS A 589 -5.21 -40.30 -3.00
CA LYS A 589 -5.81 -38.98 -2.70
C LYS A 589 -5.18 -37.82 -3.49
N VAL A 590 -3.92 -37.91 -3.93
CA VAL A 590 -3.37 -36.97 -4.95
C VAL A 590 -4.20 -37.08 -6.25
N SER A 591 -4.47 -38.32 -6.69
CA SER A 591 -5.28 -38.59 -7.88
C SER A 591 -6.70 -38.03 -7.75
N ASP A 592 -7.36 -38.25 -6.61
CA ASP A 592 -8.72 -37.73 -6.37
C ASP A 592 -8.72 -36.18 -6.41
N PHE A 593 -7.79 -35.50 -5.74
CA PHE A 593 -7.71 -34.02 -5.76
C PHE A 593 -7.46 -33.44 -7.17
N TYR A 594 -6.66 -34.10 -8.03
CA TYR A 594 -6.47 -33.66 -9.42
C TYR A 594 -7.71 -33.89 -10.30
N ALA A 595 -8.54 -34.91 -10.01
CA ALA A 595 -9.85 -35.06 -10.67
C ALA A 595 -10.81 -33.96 -10.23
N GLU A 596 -10.95 -33.74 -8.92
CA GLU A 596 -11.77 -32.67 -8.34
C GLU A 596 -11.42 -31.31 -8.98
N ALA A 597 -10.13 -30.96 -9.05
CA ALA A 597 -9.66 -29.72 -9.68
C ALA A 597 -10.03 -29.63 -11.19
N GLY A 598 -9.92 -30.73 -11.93
CA GLY A 598 -10.29 -30.81 -13.35
C GLY A 598 -11.79 -30.70 -13.60
N ASP A 599 -12.62 -31.35 -12.78
CA ASP A 599 -14.09 -31.31 -12.88
C ASP A 599 -14.67 -29.92 -12.58
N TYR A 600 -13.99 -29.11 -11.76
CA TYR A 600 -14.30 -27.68 -11.61
C TYR A 600 -13.71 -26.83 -12.75
N ALA A 601 -12.50 -27.16 -13.24
CA ALA A 601 -11.87 -26.43 -14.34
C ALA A 601 -12.67 -26.49 -15.65
N ILE A 602 -13.28 -27.64 -15.97
CA ILE A 602 -14.15 -27.83 -17.15
C ILE A 602 -15.42 -26.94 -17.08
N LYS A 603 -15.82 -26.50 -15.88
CA LYS A 603 -16.96 -25.61 -15.66
C LYS A 603 -16.57 -24.12 -15.60
N SER A 604 -15.27 -23.81 -15.57
CA SER A 604 -14.74 -22.45 -15.56
C SER A 604 -14.52 -21.94 -16.98
N ASN A 605 -14.94 -20.70 -17.25
CA ASN A 605 -14.64 -20.01 -18.52
C ASN A 605 -13.23 -19.38 -18.56
N ALA A 606 -12.50 -19.38 -17.42
CA ALA A 606 -11.22 -18.69 -17.29
C ALA A 606 -9.99 -19.62 -17.33
N ILE A 607 -10.15 -20.89 -16.94
CA ILE A 607 -9.02 -21.84 -16.90
C ILE A 607 -8.73 -22.37 -18.30
N SER A 608 -7.46 -22.32 -18.72
CA SER A 608 -7.04 -22.75 -20.05
C SER A 608 -7.13 -24.27 -20.24
N THR A 609 -7.38 -24.71 -21.48
CA THR A 609 -7.37 -26.12 -21.88
C THR A 609 -6.08 -26.84 -21.46
N ASP A 610 -4.94 -26.19 -21.60
CA ASP A 610 -3.62 -26.74 -21.25
C ASP A 610 -3.52 -27.10 -19.76
N TRP A 611 -4.17 -26.31 -18.89
CA TRP A 611 -4.25 -26.59 -17.46
C TRP A 611 -5.20 -27.76 -17.16
N ILE A 612 -6.33 -27.85 -17.86
CA ILE A 612 -7.27 -28.99 -17.76
C ILE A 612 -6.54 -30.29 -18.16
N HIS A 613 -5.91 -30.32 -19.35
CA HIS A 613 -5.15 -31.48 -19.83
C HIS A 613 -3.98 -31.85 -18.88
N HIS A 614 -3.32 -30.87 -18.27
CA HIS A 614 -2.30 -31.13 -17.23
C HIS A 614 -2.89 -31.79 -15.98
N MET A 615 -4.05 -31.32 -15.48
CA MET A 615 -4.73 -31.91 -14.32
C MET A 615 -5.20 -33.33 -14.61
N THR A 616 -5.82 -33.59 -15.76
CA THR A 616 -6.22 -34.93 -16.21
C THR A 616 -5.01 -35.88 -16.32
N ALA A 617 -3.91 -35.42 -16.91
CA ALA A 617 -2.68 -36.22 -16.99
C ALA A 617 -2.07 -36.53 -15.62
N LYS A 618 -2.07 -35.56 -14.69
CA LYS A 618 -1.63 -35.74 -13.30
C LYS A 618 -2.53 -36.71 -12.53
N HIS A 619 -3.85 -36.63 -12.71
CA HIS A 619 -4.80 -37.60 -12.17
C HIS A 619 -4.43 -39.03 -12.60
N HIS A 620 -4.40 -39.31 -13.91
CA HIS A 620 -4.08 -40.66 -14.40
C HIS A 620 -2.65 -41.12 -14.03
N HIS A 621 -1.68 -40.19 -13.92
CA HIS A 621 -0.33 -40.49 -13.40
C HIS A 621 -0.37 -40.98 -11.94
N PHE A 622 -1.09 -40.28 -11.07
CA PHE A 622 -1.16 -40.66 -9.65
C PHE A 622 -2.08 -41.86 -9.38
N ALA A 623 -3.12 -42.08 -10.19
CA ALA A 623 -3.87 -43.34 -10.22
C ALA A 623 -2.95 -44.53 -10.53
N ALA A 624 -2.12 -44.41 -11.57
CA ALA A 624 -1.14 -45.43 -11.92
C ALA A 624 -0.09 -45.64 -10.82
N ALA A 625 0.46 -44.56 -10.25
CA ALA A 625 1.43 -44.62 -9.17
C ALA A 625 0.85 -45.26 -7.89
N ALA A 626 -0.44 -45.06 -7.60
CA ALA A 626 -1.14 -45.72 -6.51
C ALA A 626 -1.25 -47.23 -6.73
N GLN A 627 -1.68 -47.68 -7.92
CA GLN A 627 -1.77 -49.11 -8.24
C GLN A 627 -0.39 -49.78 -8.28
N TYR A 628 0.64 -49.12 -8.81
CA TYR A 628 2.02 -49.62 -8.84
C TYR A 628 2.59 -49.83 -7.43
N ARG A 629 2.41 -48.86 -6.53
CA ARG A 629 2.82 -49.00 -5.13
C ARG A 629 1.99 -50.07 -4.40
N GLN A 630 0.71 -50.20 -4.73
CA GLN A 630 -0.14 -51.25 -4.16
C GLN A 630 0.19 -52.67 -4.70
N SER A 631 0.74 -52.82 -5.91
CA SER A 631 1.28 -54.10 -6.38
C SER A 631 2.55 -54.51 -5.63
N LEU A 632 3.43 -53.58 -5.25
CA LEU A 632 4.60 -53.88 -4.41
C LEU A 632 4.20 -54.37 -3.01
N ASP A 633 3.15 -53.78 -2.41
CA ASP A 633 2.57 -54.29 -1.15
C ASP A 633 1.86 -55.65 -1.32
N CYS A 634 1.35 -55.98 -2.52
CA CYS A 634 0.86 -57.33 -2.84
C CYS A 634 2.03 -58.34 -2.99
N LEU A 635 3.15 -57.95 -3.60
CA LEU A 635 4.38 -58.74 -3.74
C LEU A 635 4.95 -59.12 -2.35
N ASP A 636 5.13 -58.14 -1.46
CA ASP A 636 5.55 -58.35 -0.06
C ASP A 636 4.63 -59.34 0.67
N LYS A 637 3.32 -59.30 0.37
CA LYS A 637 2.29 -60.19 0.93
C LYS A 637 2.11 -61.50 0.17
N ARG A 638 2.94 -61.80 -0.84
CA ARG A 638 2.93 -63.02 -1.68
C ARG A 638 1.61 -63.25 -2.43
N LYS A 639 0.92 -62.16 -2.78
CA LYS A 639 -0.34 -62.10 -3.54
C LYS A 639 -0.05 -61.82 -5.02
N TYR A 640 0.73 -62.70 -5.65
CA TYR A 640 1.21 -62.55 -7.03
C TYR A 640 0.07 -62.42 -8.06
N GLY A 641 -1.09 -63.06 -7.82
CA GLY A 641 -2.28 -62.86 -8.66
C GLY A 641 -2.79 -61.41 -8.62
N GLU A 642 -2.90 -60.81 -7.44
CA GLU A 642 -3.31 -59.40 -7.26
C GLU A 642 -2.23 -58.42 -7.75
N GLU A 643 -0.95 -58.78 -7.62
CA GLU A 643 0.18 -58.00 -8.15
C GLU A 643 0.06 -57.82 -9.68
N VAL A 644 -0.11 -58.91 -10.43
CA VAL A 644 -0.30 -58.87 -11.90
C VAL A 644 -1.54 -58.07 -12.27
N ALA A 645 -2.67 -58.26 -11.56
CA ALA A 645 -3.90 -57.51 -11.83
C ALA A 645 -3.72 -55.99 -11.63
N ARG A 646 -3.01 -55.56 -10.57
CA ARG A 646 -2.73 -54.14 -10.29
C ARG A 646 -1.69 -53.53 -11.22
N LEU A 647 -0.68 -54.30 -11.65
CA LEU A 647 0.28 -53.85 -12.65
C LEU A 647 -0.37 -53.64 -14.03
N ARG A 648 -1.31 -54.51 -14.42
CA ARG A 648 -2.14 -54.32 -15.63
C ARG A 648 -3.04 -53.08 -15.54
N ASP A 649 -3.64 -52.81 -14.38
CA ASP A 649 -4.44 -51.60 -14.17
C ASP A 649 -3.57 -50.33 -14.17
N SER A 650 -2.42 -50.36 -13.51
CA SER A 650 -1.42 -49.27 -13.54
C SER A 650 -0.98 -48.94 -14.96
N LEU A 651 -0.64 -49.96 -15.77
CA LEU A 651 -0.26 -49.78 -17.17
C LEU A 651 -1.39 -49.18 -18.01
N THR A 652 -2.64 -49.53 -17.70
CA THR A 652 -3.83 -48.94 -18.33
C THR A 652 -3.91 -47.45 -18.02
N CYS A 653 -3.86 -47.04 -16.75
CA CYS A 653 -3.88 -45.63 -16.36
C CYS A 653 -2.70 -44.81 -16.93
N VAL A 654 -1.48 -45.37 -17.03
CA VAL A 654 -0.36 -44.66 -17.70
C VAL A 654 -0.64 -44.48 -19.21
N ASN A 655 -1.26 -45.45 -19.87
CA ASN A 655 -1.65 -45.31 -21.27
C ASN A 655 -2.76 -44.27 -21.47
N GLU A 656 -3.62 -44.04 -20.47
CA GLU A 656 -4.60 -42.95 -20.48
C GLU A 656 -3.95 -41.59 -20.31
N ALA A 657 -3.06 -41.43 -19.32
CA ALA A 657 -2.27 -40.20 -19.13
C ALA A 657 -1.46 -39.82 -20.40
N LEU A 658 -1.00 -40.82 -21.16
CA LEU A 658 -0.26 -40.60 -22.41
C LEU A 658 -1.14 -40.21 -23.62
N LYS A 659 -2.48 -40.29 -23.54
CA LYS A 659 -3.37 -39.70 -24.56
C LYS A 659 -3.20 -38.18 -24.61
N GLU A 660 -3.01 -37.57 -23.44
CA GLU A 660 -2.87 -36.12 -23.24
C GLU A 660 -1.46 -35.57 -23.59
N ALA A 661 -0.53 -36.44 -24.03
CA ALA A 661 0.88 -36.14 -24.29
C ALA A 661 1.17 -34.91 -25.20
N ARG A 662 0.19 -34.44 -25.97
CA ARG A 662 0.29 -33.22 -26.80
C ARG A 662 0.37 -31.93 -25.98
N TRP A 663 -0.35 -31.85 -24.86
CA TRP A 663 -0.59 -30.62 -24.11
C TRP A 663 0.34 -30.47 -22.89
N ILE A 664 1.09 -31.52 -22.57
CA ILE A 664 1.84 -31.64 -21.32
C ILE A 664 3.31 -31.20 -21.50
N ASN A 665 3.87 -30.55 -20.48
CA ASN A 665 5.30 -30.23 -20.41
C ASN A 665 6.18 -31.51 -20.51
N ARG A 666 7.32 -31.39 -21.21
CA ARG A 666 8.27 -32.49 -21.46
C ARG A 666 8.79 -33.18 -20.20
N VAL A 667 8.81 -32.49 -19.05
CA VAL A 667 9.20 -33.08 -17.75
C VAL A 667 8.21 -34.17 -17.34
N VAL A 668 6.91 -33.84 -17.26
CA VAL A 668 5.83 -34.78 -16.90
C VAL A 668 5.76 -35.94 -17.88
N LEU A 669 5.99 -35.67 -19.16
CA LEU A 669 6.03 -36.69 -20.20
C LEU A 669 7.24 -37.63 -20.03
N GLY A 670 8.36 -37.12 -19.52
CA GLY A 670 9.49 -37.93 -19.05
C GLY A 670 9.11 -38.81 -17.87
N ASP A 671 8.49 -38.23 -16.82
CA ASP A 671 8.05 -38.96 -15.62
C ASP A 671 7.05 -40.08 -15.97
N LEU A 672 6.09 -39.81 -16.86
CA LEU A 672 5.11 -40.77 -17.35
C LEU A 672 5.74 -41.92 -18.15
N ASN A 673 6.70 -41.64 -19.04
CA ASN A 673 7.39 -42.69 -19.77
C ASN A 673 8.35 -43.49 -18.87
N GLY A 674 8.95 -42.87 -17.86
CA GLY A 674 9.73 -43.55 -16.83
C GLY A 674 8.89 -44.51 -16.00
N LEU A 675 7.71 -44.08 -15.55
CA LEU A 675 6.73 -44.94 -14.87
C LEU A 675 6.25 -46.08 -15.80
N LYS A 676 5.97 -45.79 -17.07
CA LYS A 676 5.56 -46.79 -18.07
C LYS A 676 6.58 -47.91 -18.26
N SER A 677 7.86 -47.56 -18.37
CA SER A 677 8.93 -48.56 -18.56
C SER A 677 8.97 -49.53 -17.36
N ARG A 678 8.98 -48.98 -16.14
CA ARG A 678 8.99 -49.76 -14.89
C ARG A 678 7.79 -50.67 -14.75
N VAL A 679 6.57 -50.12 -14.88
CA VAL A 679 5.34 -50.91 -14.79
C VAL A 679 5.33 -52.03 -15.84
N ALA A 680 5.86 -51.79 -17.05
CA ALA A 680 5.94 -52.81 -18.11
C ALA A 680 7.12 -53.81 -17.96
N GLU A 681 8.15 -53.47 -17.19
CA GLU A 681 9.26 -54.38 -16.83
C GLU A 681 8.85 -55.27 -15.65
N ASP A 682 8.32 -54.67 -14.59
CA ASP A 682 7.81 -55.37 -13.41
C ASP A 682 6.61 -56.26 -13.75
N LEU A 683 5.70 -55.83 -14.64
CA LEU A 683 4.59 -56.67 -15.13
C LEU A 683 5.09 -57.93 -15.82
N LYS A 684 6.05 -57.83 -16.76
CA LYS A 684 6.61 -59.00 -17.45
C LYS A 684 7.30 -59.97 -16.48
N ARG A 685 7.90 -59.44 -15.42
CA ARG A 685 8.52 -60.22 -14.36
C ARG A 685 7.46 -60.92 -13.48
N ALA A 686 6.43 -60.20 -13.04
CA ALA A 686 5.34 -60.76 -12.23
C ALA A 686 4.49 -61.78 -12.99
N GLU A 687 4.17 -61.53 -14.27
CA GLU A 687 3.48 -62.49 -15.15
C GLU A 687 4.31 -63.75 -15.32
N LYS A 688 5.61 -63.64 -15.66
CA LYS A 688 6.50 -64.80 -15.81
C LYS A 688 6.67 -65.60 -14.50
N ASP A 689 6.88 -64.91 -13.37
CA ASP A 689 7.04 -65.58 -12.07
C ASP A 689 5.72 -66.28 -11.65
N ASN A 690 4.56 -65.68 -11.93
CA ASN A 690 3.26 -66.31 -11.65
C ASN A 690 2.95 -67.48 -12.59
N ASP A 691 3.16 -67.34 -13.90
CA ASP A 691 2.85 -68.36 -14.91
C ASP A 691 3.77 -69.59 -14.84
N VAL A 692 4.96 -69.46 -14.21
CA VAL A 692 5.96 -70.54 -14.10
C VAL A 692 6.10 -71.10 -12.68
N ILE A 693 5.93 -70.28 -11.62
CA ILE A 693 6.28 -70.66 -10.24
C ILE A 693 5.07 -70.68 -9.31
N TYR A 694 4.24 -69.64 -9.33
CA TYR A 694 3.22 -69.44 -8.27
C TYR A 694 1.80 -69.87 -8.65
N LEU A 695 1.46 -69.84 -9.93
CA LEU A 695 0.19 -70.27 -10.52
C LEU A 695 -1.07 -69.72 -9.80
N GLN A 696 -1.00 -68.51 -9.25
CA GLN A 696 -2.16 -67.88 -8.61
C GLN A 696 -3.11 -67.33 -9.68
N PRO A 697 -4.44 -67.50 -9.54
CA PRO A 697 -5.39 -66.89 -10.45
C PRO A 697 -5.32 -65.36 -10.35
N VAL A 698 -5.30 -64.68 -11.50
CA VAL A 698 -5.29 -63.22 -11.59
C VAL A 698 -6.74 -62.72 -11.51
N PRO A 699 -7.14 -62.01 -10.44
CA PRO A 699 -8.53 -61.57 -10.27
C PRO A 699 -8.88 -60.43 -11.25
N PRO A 700 -10.15 -60.33 -11.69
CA PRO A 700 -10.63 -59.20 -12.47
C PRO A 700 -10.64 -57.90 -11.64
N LYS A 701 -10.58 -56.75 -12.32
CA LYS A 701 -10.52 -55.42 -11.68
C LYS A 701 -11.67 -55.16 -10.69
N SER A 702 -12.83 -55.78 -10.89
CA SER A 702 -14.01 -55.71 -10.00
C SER A 702 -13.84 -56.40 -8.64
N GLU A 703 -12.93 -57.39 -8.54
CA GLU A 703 -12.67 -58.14 -7.31
C GLU A 703 -11.48 -57.56 -6.51
N LEU A 704 -10.72 -56.65 -7.09
CA LEU A 704 -9.63 -55.95 -6.39
C LEU A 704 -10.18 -55.01 -5.32
N LYS A 705 -9.75 -55.19 -4.07
CA LYS A 705 -10.02 -54.19 -3.01
C LYS A 705 -9.54 -52.81 -3.47
N SER A 706 -10.42 -51.82 -3.38
CA SER A 706 -10.09 -50.42 -3.60
C SER A 706 -8.99 -49.95 -2.65
N ILE A 707 -8.17 -49.01 -3.13
CA ILE A 707 -7.12 -48.38 -2.32
C ILE A 707 -7.80 -47.36 -1.38
N ASP A 708 -7.52 -47.47 -0.08
CA ASP A 708 -8.00 -46.53 0.92
C ASP A 708 -7.38 -45.14 0.68
N ARG A 709 -8.03 -44.05 1.08
CA ARG A 709 -7.51 -42.69 0.89
C ARG A 709 -6.88 -42.15 2.16
N ALA A 710 -5.76 -41.44 2.02
CA ALA A 710 -5.12 -40.71 3.11
C ALA A 710 -4.86 -39.26 2.69
N SER A 711 -5.64 -38.29 3.20
CA SER A 711 -5.31 -36.88 3.08
C SER A 711 -4.37 -36.45 4.21
N MET A 712 -3.33 -35.70 3.87
CA MET A 712 -2.40 -35.07 4.82
C MET A 712 -2.43 -33.53 4.72
N VAL A 713 -3.36 -33.00 3.93
CA VAL A 713 -3.50 -31.57 3.60
C VAL A 713 -4.94 -31.10 3.79
N ALA A 714 -5.10 -29.79 4.03
CA ALA A 714 -6.38 -29.10 4.13
C ALA A 714 -6.20 -27.62 3.79
N SER A 715 -7.24 -26.98 3.26
CA SER A 715 -7.28 -25.53 3.05
C SER A 715 -7.24 -24.82 4.41
N LYS A 716 -6.11 -24.18 4.75
CA LYS A 716 -5.97 -23.44 6.01
C LYS A 716 -5.39 -22.06 5.76
N ALA A 717 -6.24 -21.04 5.82
CA ALA A 717 -5.82 -19.66 5.74
C ALA A 717 -4.89 -19.29 6.91
N PRO A 718 -3.89 -18.43 6.71
CA PRO A 718 -3.12 -17.84 7.81
C PRO A 718 -4.02 -16.99 8.72
N PRO A 719 -3.85 -17.02 10.06
CA PRO A 719 -4.69 -16.23 10.97
C PRO A 719 -4.60 -14.72 10.71
N GLN A 720 -3.46 -14.24 10.18
CA GLN A 720 -3.26 -12.85 9.77
C GLN A 720 -4.17 -12.40 8.61
N VAL A 721 -4.84 -13.33 7.93
CA VAL A 721 -5.80 -13.05 6.84
C VAL A 721 -7.23 -13.11 7.37
N THR A 722 -7.60 -14.20 8.06
CA THR A 722 -8.96 -14.37 8.59
C THR A 722 -9.26 -13.38 9.71
N ASP A 723 -8.37 -13.30 10.70
CA ASP A 723 -8.53 -12.56 11.96
C ASP A 723 -7.66 -11.28 11.98
N ALA A 724 -7.49 -10.66 10.81
CA ALA A 724 -6.61 -9.51 10.60
C ALA A 724 -6.91 -8.31 11.53
N ILE A 725 -8.17 -8.15 11.94
CA ILE A 725 -8.63 -7.03 12.78
C ILE A 725 -8.10 -7.16 14.22
N SER A 726 -8.10 -8.36 14.81
CA SER A 726 -7.57 -8.56 16.18
C SER A 726 -6.05 -8.48 16.27
N MET A 727 -5.36 -8.56 15.13
CA MET A 727 -3.90 -8.43 15.03
C MET A 727 -3.40 -7.01 14.72
N LEU A 728 -4.30 -6.04 14.52
CA LEU A 728 -4.02 -4.61 14.42
C LEU A 728 -4.06 -3.96 15.80
N GLY A 729 -3.08 -3.10 16.10
CA GLY A 729 -3.03 -2.35 17.37
C GLY A 729 -1.64 -1.79 17.70
N GLU A 730 -1.51 -1.09 18.84
CA GLU A 730 -0.27 -0.39 19.22
C GLU A 730 0.97 -1.29 19.35
N ARG A 731 0.76 -2.60 19.58
CA ARG A 731 1.81 -3.64 19.58
C ARG A 731 1.45 -4.81 18.65
N GLY A 732 0.55 -4.57 17.69
CA GLY A 732 0.05 -5.57 16.75
C GLY A 732 1.11 -5.96 15.72
N ALA A 733 1.16 -7.24 15.35
CA ALA A 733 2.11 -7.76 14.36
C ALA A 733 1.88 -7.19 12.94
N LEU A 734 0.73 -6.57 12.69
CA LEU A 734 0.36 -5.92 11.43
C LEU A 734 0.40 -4.38 11.52
N GLY A 735 0.92 -3.83 12.63
CA GLY A 735 0.99 -2.39 12.88
C GLY A 735 -0.28 -1.80 13.50
N GLN A 736 -0.31 -0.47 13.58
CA GLN A 736 -1.45 0.28 14.12
C GLN A 736 -2.56 0.43 13.06
N PRO A 737 -3.84 0.40 13.46
CA PRO A 737 -4.96 0.68 12.56
C PRO A 737 -4.92 2.15 12.08
N LEU A 738 -4.86 2.36 10.77
CA LEU A 738 -4.87 3.69 10.16
C LEU A 738 -6.25 4.35 10.33
N LEU A 739 -6.30 5.68 10.44
CA LEU A 739 -7.53 6.45 10.62
C LEU A 739 -8.34 6.01 11.87
N ALA A 740 -7.70 5.43 12.89
CA ALA A 740 -8.39 4.98 14.11
C ALA A 740 -9.06 6.13 14.90
N LYS A 741 -8.57 7.37 14.74
CA LYS A 741 -9.19 8.59 15.31
C LYS A 741 -10.33 9.15 14.45
N LEU A 742 -10.57 8.60 13.26
CA LEU A 742 -11.65 9.02 12.37
C LEU A 742 -12.97 8.44 12.89
N VAL A 743 -13.90 9.33 13.21
CA VAL A 743 -15.18 9.01 13.84
C VAL A 743 -16.29 9.13 12.78
N PRO A 744 -17.03 8.06 12.45
CA PRO A 744 -18.03 8.06 11.38
C PRO A 744 -19.05 9.20 11.49
N TYR A 745 -19.49 9.74 10.34
CA TYR A 745 -20.46 10.85 10.31
C TYR A 745 -21.75 10.55 11.09
N ALA A 746 -22.22 9.30 11.06
CA ALA A 746 -23.37 8.85 11.84
C ALA A 746 -23.23 9.09 13.35
N VAL A 747 -22.00 9.10 13.89
CA VAL A 747 -21.71 9.37 15.30
C VAL A 747 -21.80 10.86 15.61
N HIS A 748 -21.35 11.72 14.70
CA HIS A 748 -21.51 13.18 14.82
C HIS A 748 -22.98 13.59 14.67
N VAL A 749 -23.72 12.92 13.77
CA VAL A 749 -25.19 13.05 13.64
C VAL A 749 -25.90 12.52 14.90
N ALA A 750 -25.47 11.39 15.46
CA ALA A 750 -26.01 10.88 16.72
C ALA A 750 -25.78 11.87 17.88
N ALA A 751 -24.59 12.47 17.98
CA ALA A 751 -24.27 13.48 18.97
C ALA A 751 -25.10 14.76 18.79
N SER A 752 -25.35 15.21 17.55
CA SER A 752 -26.18 16.40 17.30
C SER A 752 -27.67 16.14 17.51
N ILE A 753 -28.19 14.98 17.11
CA ILE A 753 -29.56 14.53 17.44
C ILE A 753 -29.75 14.44 18.95
N TYR A 754 -28.78 13.88 19.68
CA TYR A 754 -28.84 13.81 21.13
C TYR A 754 -28.81 15.21 21.77
N SER A 755 -27.92 16.11 21.32
CA SER A 755 -27.88 17.49 21.83
C SER A 755 -29.19 18.21 21.55
N ASP A 756 -29.74 18.13 20.34
CA ASP A 756 -31.03 18.71 19.96
C ASP A 756 -32.18 18.17 20.83
N ARG A 757 -32.25 16.85 21.07
CA ARG A 757 -33.25 16.25 21.99
C ARG A 757 -33.07 16.73 23.44
N ARG A 758 -31.84 16.72 23.96
CA ARG A 758 -31.51 17.22 25.31
C ARG A 758 -31.86 18.70 25.44
N ASP A 759 -31.53 19.51 24.44
CA ASP A 759 -31.67 20.95 24.47
C ASP A 759 -33.13 21.39 24.29
N ARG A 760 -33.96 20.63 23.56
CA ARG A 760 -35.43 20.79 23.60
C ARG A 760 -36.02 20.37 24.95
N LEU A 761 -35.62 19.21 25.48
CA LEU A 761 -36.07 18.72 26.79
C LEU A 761 -35.76 19.73 27.90
N VAL A 762 -34.54 20.25 27.95
CA VAL A 762 -34.09 21.19 28.98
C VAL A 762 -34.59 22.61 28.71
N ASN A 763 -34.40 23.17 27.51
CA ASN A 763 -34.72 24.58 27.27
C ASN A 763 -36.21 24.82 26.98
N GLU A 764 -36.87 24.01 26.15
CA GLU A 764 -38.29 24.20 25.81
C GLU A 764 -39.19 23.63 26.91
N LYS A 765 -39.04 22.34 27.23
CA LYS A 765 -40.01 21.62 28.08
C LYS A 765 -39.82 21.86 29.59
N ILE A 766 -38.60 22.09 30.07
CA ILE A 766 -38.33 22.33 31.49
C ILE A 766 -38.16 23.83 31.77
N VAL A 767 -37.16 24.47 31.17
CA VAL A 767 -36.86 25.90 31.42
C VAL A 767 -37.97 26.80 30.87
N GLY A 768 -38.49 26.53 29.67
CA GLY A 768 -39.58 27.31 29.06
C GLY A 768 -40.84 27.31 29.92
N GLU A 769 -41.22 26.18 30.52
CA GLU A 769 -42.35 26.14 31.47
C GLU A 769 -42.01 26.85 32.80
N LEU A 770 -40.78 26.80 33.30
CA LEU A 770 -40.37 27.55 34.49
C LEU A 770 -40.37 29.07 34.25
N GLU A 771 -39.93 29.52 33.07
CA GLU A 771 -39.95 30.94 32.68
C GLU A 771 -41.41 31.39 32.44
N SER A 772 -42.21 30.62 31.69
CA SER A 772 -43.68 30.78 31.51
C SER A 772 -44.47 30.82 32.82
N MET A 773 -44.19 29.92 33.78
CA MET A 773 -44.73 29.98 35.14
C MET A 773 -44.41 31.30 35.82
N THR A 774 -43.19 31.81 35.66
CA THR A 774 -42.74 33.05 36.31
C THR A 774 -43.45 34.27 35.73
N ASP A 775 -43.66 34.32 34.42
CA ASP A 775 -44.35 35.44 33.79
C ASP A 775 -45.86 35.43 34.08
N LYS A 776 -46.51 34.25 34.10
CA LYS A 776 -47.89 34.08 34.64
C LYS A 776 -48.03 34.64 36.08
N LEU A 777 -46.98 34.55 36.89
CA LEU A 777 -46.93 35.06 38.26
C LEU A 777 -46.69 36.58 38.31
N ARG A 778 -45.95 37.15 37.35
CA ARG A 778 -45.75 38.61 37.20
C ARG A 778 -47.00 39.30 36.65
N ASP A 779 -47.65 38.73 35.64
CA ASP A 779 -48.95 39.20 35.12
C ASP A 779 -50.00 39.24 36.23
N LEU A 780 -49.99 38.24 37.13
CA LEU A 780 -50.82 38.25 38.33
C LEU A 780 -50.49 39.44 39.24
N LEU A 781 -49.21 39.68 39.57
CA LEU A 781 -48.85 40.82 40.42
C LEU A 781 -49.21 42.17 39.75
N GLN A 782 -48.98 42.32 38.46
CA GLN A 782 -49.28 43.54 37.71
C GLN A 782 -50.79 43.79 37.63
N SER A 783 -51.60 42.78 37.32
CA SER A 783 -53.07 42.90 37.31
C SER A 783 -53.66 43.23 38.70
N LEU A 784 -52.94 42.88 39.77
CA LEU A 784 -53.27 43.20 41.16
C LEU A 784 -52.67 44.54 41.64
N ASN A 785 -51.91 45.26 40.81
CA ASN A 785 -51.15 46.48 41.14
C ASN A 785 -50.21 46.30 42.34
N LEU A 786 -49.51 45.16 42.41
CA LEU A 786 -48.50 44.86 43.42
C LEU A 786 -47.10 44.96 42.79
N PRO A 787 -46.10 45.58 43.46
CA PRO A 787 -46.11 46.04 44.86
C PRO A 787 -46.64 47.47 45.10
N GLY A 788 -46.93 48.26 44.05
CA GLY A 788 -47.21 49.70 44.17
C GLY A 788 -48.35 50.07 45.13
N SER A 789 -49.44 49.30 45.11
CA SER A 789 -50.60 49.45 46.01
C SER A 789 -50.29 49.29 47.51
N LEU A 790 -49.19 48.61 47.83
CA LEU A 790 -48.71 48.36 49.20
C LEU A 790 -47.61 49.37 49.61
N GLN A 791 -46.70 49.70 48.70
CA GLN A 791 -45.69 50.76 48.90
C GLN A 791 -46.35 52.14 49.15
N ALA A 792 -47.54 52.39 48.58
CA ALA A 792 -48.31 53.62 48.79
C ALA A 792 -48.72 53.88 50.26
N LEU A 793 -48.67 52.88 51.14
CA LEU A 793 -49.06 52.95 52.57
C LEU A 793 -47.88 53.08 53.54
N GLU A 794 -46.64 53.07 53.06
CA GLU A 794 -45.46 53.05 53.94
C GLU A 794 -45.18 54.42 54.57
N LYS A 795 -44.77 54.41 55.85
CA LYS A 795 -44.39 55.58 56.65
C LYS A 795 -42.88 55.51 56.93
N PRO A 796 -42.15 56.64 57.03
CA PRO A 796 -42.64 58.02 56.99
C PRO A 796 -43.02 58.52 55.59
N LEU A 797 -43.68 59.69 55.54
CA LEU A 797 -44.10 60.35 54.30
C LEU A 797 -42.88 60.85 53.51
N GLY A 798 -42.45 60.09 52.51
CA GLY A 798 -41.38 60.42 51.56
C GLY A 798 -41.50 59.56 50.30
N LEU A 799 -40.39 59.37 49.57
CA LEU A 799 -40.30 58.34 48.53
C LEU A 799 -40.12 56.94 49.17
N PRO A 800 -40.76 55.88 48.64
CA PRO A 800 -40.52 54.51 49.12
C PRO A 800 -39.03 54.12 48.97
N PRO A 801 -38.40 53.49 49.97
CA PRO A 801 -36.96 53.22 49.95
C PRO A 801 -36.53 52.28 48.82
N ALA A 802 -37.42 51.38 48.37
CA ALA A 802 -37.19 50.55 47.19
C ALA A 802 -37.09 51.41 45.91
N LEU A 803 -38.01 52.34 45.70
CA LEU A 803 -37.97 53.27 44.56
C LEU A 803 -36.76 54.20 44.61
N VAL A 804 -36.36 54.67 45.80
CA VAL A 804 -35.12 55.45 45.97
C VAL A 804 -33.92 54.60 45.58
N SER A 805 -33.83 53.35 46.02
CA SER A 805 -32.77 52.41 45.64
C SER A 805 -32.74 52.12 44.12
N HIS A 806 -33.90 51.94 43.49
CA HIS A 806 -34.01 51.77 42.04
C HIS A 806 -33.53 53.02 41.28
N ALA A 807 -33.93 54.21 41.73
CA ALA A 807 -33.46 55.49 41.17
C ALA A 807 -31.96 55.74 41.45
N GLU A 808 -31.43 55.34 42.61
CA GLU A 808 -30.00 55.40 42.92
C GLU A 808 -29.19 54.44 42.05
N GLU A 809 -29.66 53.20 41.78
CA GLU A 809 -29.00 52.29 40.85
C GLU A 809 -28.95 52.90 39.43
N LEU A 810 -30.06 53.45 38.95
CA LEU A 810 -30.13 54.13 37.64
C LEU A 810 -29.22 55.36 37.57
N ARG A 811 -29.00 56.08 38.67
CA ARG A 811 -28.09 57.24 38.72
C ARG A 811 -26.62 56.84 38.84
N GLN A 812 -26.29 55.83 39.65
CA GLN A 812 -24.93 55.28 39.76
C GLN A 812 -24.43 54.67 38.45
N GLN A 813 -25.32 54.09 37.65
CA GLN A 813 -24.99 53.52 36.34
C GLN A 813 -25.13 54.51 35.17
N ASP A 814 -25.49 55.77 35.45
CA ASP A 814 -25.89 56.79 34.44
C ASP A 814 -26.81 56.20 33.36
N GLY A 815 -27.90 55.56 33.81
CA GLY A 815 -28.64 54.55 33.05
C GLY A 815 -29.17 55.02 31.71
N LEU A 816 -29.56 56.29 31.60
CA LEU A 816 -30.05 56.86 30.33
C LEU A 816 -28.91 57.11 29.33
N TYR A 817 -27.74 57.52 29.81
CA TYR A 817 -26.53 57.61 28.99
C TYR A 817 -26.00 56.21 28.64
N ARG A 818 -25.99 55.26 29.59
CA ARG A 818 -25.63 53.85 29.36
C ARG A 818 -26.51 53.22 28.27
N LEU A 819 -27.82 53.45 28.28
CA LEU A 819 -28.73 52.96 27.22
C LEU A 819 -28.39 53.57 25.85
N ARG A 820 -28.29 54.91 25.78
CA ARG A 820 -27.94 55.62 24.52
C ARG A 820 -26.59 55.17 23.96
N ARG A 821 -25.59 54.99 24.83
CA ARG A 821 -24.26 54.49 24.46
C ARG A 821 -24.30 53.04 24.00
N SER A 822 -24.97 52.14 24.72
CA SER A 822 -25.07 50.73 24.32
C SER A 822 -25.76 50.55 22.97
N LEU A 823 -26.78 51.36 22.65
CA LEU A 823 -27.40 51.38 21.32
C LEU A 823 -26.46 51.92 20.24
N ALA A 824 -25.69 52.98 20.51
CA ALA A 824 -24.68 53.47 19.58
C ALA A 824 -23.55 52.46 19.35
N ASP A 825 -23.15 51.72 20.38
CA ASP A 825 -22.19 50.62 20.29
C ASP A 825 -22.75 49.44 19.47
N VAL A 826 -24.04 49.10 19.58
CA VAL A 826 -24.73 48.09 18.75
C VAL A 826 -24.81 48.52 17.28
N GLU A 827 -25.30 49.73 17.01
CA GLU A 827 -25.43 50.27 15.65
C GLU A 827 -24.05 50.33 14.95
N LYS A 828 -22.96 50.58 15.70
CA LYS A 828 -21.59 50.53 15.19
C LYS A 828 -21.15 49.11 14.80
N VAL A 829 -21.49 48.06 15.56
CA VAL A 829 -21.17 46.68 15.19
C VAL A 829 -21.99 46.26 13.96
N LYS A 830 -23.29 46.54 13.97
CA LYS A 830 -24.20 46.33 12.83
C LYS A 830 -23.71 47.01 11.54
N ALA A 831 -23.24 48.25 11.61
CA ALA A 831 -22.67 48.98 10.47
C ALA A 831 -21.36 48.34 9.96
N ASN A 832 -20.49 47.88 10.86
CA ASN A 832 -19.30 47.10 10.51
C ASN A 832 -19.68 45.80 9.79
N ASP A 833 -20.61 45.03 10.33
CA ASP A 833 -21.02 43.74 9.78
C ASP A 833 -21.67 43.92 8.40
N ARG A 834 -22.48 44.97 8.21
CA ARG A 834 -23.04 45.31 6.91
C ARG A 834 -21.95 45.70 5.88
N ALA A 835 -20.87 46.37 6.30
CA ALA A 835 -19.74 46.68 5.43
C ALA A 835 -18.95 45.43 5.02
N VAL A 836 -18.65 44.52 5.97
CA VAL A 836 -17.95 43.24 5.70
C VAL A 836 -18.81 42.34 4.79
N TYR A 837 -20.14 42.36 4.97
CA TYR A 837 -21.09 41.67 4.08
C TYR A 837 -21.05 42.24 2.66
N ASN A 838 -21.14 43.58 2.52
CA ASN A 838 -21.09 44.24 1.22
C ASN A 838 -19.80 43.93 0.46
N GLU A 839 -18.63 43.92 1.12
CA GLU A 839 -17.36 43.55 0.48
C GLU A 839 -17.38 42.09 -0.04
N GLY A 840 -18.02 41.16 0.67
CA GLY A 840 -18.25 39.79 0.20
C GLY A 840 -19.13 39.74 -1.07
N ILE A 841 -20.17 40.55 -1.13
CA ILE A 841 -21.05 40.70 -2.31
C ILE A 841 -20.31 41.37 -3.49
N GLU A 842 -19.45 42.36 -3.22
CA GLU A 842 -18.61 43.01 -4.22
C GLU A 842 -17.63 42.03 -4.87
N PHE A 843 -17.03 41.10 -4.12
CA PHE A 843 -16.22 40.03 -4.72
C PHE A 843 -17.04 39.15 -5.69
N LEU A 844 -18.22 38.70 -5.27
CA LEU A 844 -19.09 37.85 -6.11
C LEU A 844 -19.62 38.59 -7.35
N SER A 845 -19.88 39.90 -7.24
CA SER A 845 -20.33 40.70 -8.39
C SER A 845 -19.20 40.99 -9.37
N ALA A 846 -17.97 41.18 -8.88
CA ALA A 846 -16.78 41.38 -9.71
C ALA A 846 -16.41 40.11 -10.50
N GLU A 847 -16.42 38.93 -9.90
CA GLU A 847 -16.12 37.68 -10.62
C GLU A 847 -17.20 37.34 -11.65
N LYS A 848 -18.48 37.60 -11.35
CA LYS A 848 -19.55 37.49 -12.35
C LYS A 848 -19.30 38.43 -13.54
N ALA A 849 -18.94 39.69 -13.29
CA ALA A 849 -18.65 40.65 -14.34
C ALA A 849 -17.42 40.25 -15.19
N GLU A 850 -16.40 39.66 -14.56
CA GLU A 850 -15.21 39.12 -15.25
C GLU A 850 -15.55 37.89 -16.11
N ASP A 851 -16.32 36.94 -15.59
CA ASP A 851 -16.74 35.73 -16.30
C ASP A 851 -17.70 36.04 -17.47
N ASP A 852 -18.63 36.96 -17.29
CA ASP A 852 -19.53 37.42 -18.38
C ASP A 852 -18.78 38.25 -19.44
N ALA A 853 -17.80 39.06 -19.05
CA ALA A 853 -16.92 39.76 -20.00
C ALA A 853 -16.04 38.77 -20.80
N ALA A 854 -15.48 37.74 -20.15
CA ALA A 854 -14.72 36.70 -20.82
C ALA A 854 -15.59 35.85 -21.76
N ARG A 855 -16.81 35.49 -21.33
CA ARG A 855 -17.84 34.81 -22.13
C ARG A 855 -18.23 35.62 -23.37
N ALA A 856 -18.38 36.93 -23.25
CA ALA A 856 -18.63 37.83 -24.38
C ALA A 856 -17.42 37.96 -25.33
N LYS A 857 -16.19 37.95 -24.79
CA LYS A 857 -14.92 38.07 -25.53
C LYS A 857 -14.56 36.81 -26.33
N TYR A 858 -14.83 35.62 -25.81
CA TYR A 858 -14.42 34.34 -26.42
C TYR A 858 -15.55 33.49 -27.00
N GLY A 859 -16.81 33.76 -26.62
CA GLY A 859 -17.97 32.96 -26.98
C GLY A 859 -18.12 31.68 -26.15
N THR A 860 -19.35 31.17 -26.04
CA THR A 860 -19.72 29.98 -25.24
C THR A 860 -18.94 28.72 -25.61
N ASP A 861 -18.63 28.56 -26.89
CA ASP A 861 -18.02 27.33 -27.43
C ASP A 861 -16.54 27.21 -27.10
N ARG A 862 -15.91 28.32 -26.68
CA ARG A 862 -14.50 28.38 -26.24
C ARG A 862 -14.38 28.65 -24.75
N TRP A 863 -15.27 29.49 -24.19
CA TRP A 863 -15.36 29.73 -22.76
C TRP A 863 -16.24 28.67 -22.08
N THR A 864 -15.75 27.43 -22.07
CA THR A 864 -16.47 26.21 -21.61
C THR A 864 -16.75 26.14 -20.11
N ARG A 865 -16.53 27.23 -19.36
CA ARG A 865 -16.69 27.30 -17.91
C ARG A 865 -18.14 27.64 -17.51
N PRO A 866 -18.70 26.99 -16.48
CA PRO A 866 -20.05 27.28 -16.01
C PRO A 866 -20.16 28.71 -15.47
N PRO A 867 -21.32 29.39 -15.64
CA PRO A 867 -21.55 30.72 -15.10
C PRO A 867 -21.38 30.78 -13.58
N SER A 868 -20.90 31.93 -13.10
CA SER A 868 -20.62 32.22 -11.69
C SER A 868 -21.74 31.84 -10.72
N GLU A 869 -23.01 32.09 -11.07
CA GLU A 869 -24.17 31.77 -10.23
C GLU A 869 -24.37 30.25 -10.04
N VAL A 870 -24.02 29.44 -11.05
CA VAL A 870 -24.10 27.98 -10.98
C VAL A 870 -22.88 27.41 -10.25
N ALA A 871 -21.69 27.94 -10.53
CA ALA A 871 -20.44 27.52 -9.88
C ALA A 871 -20.42 27.88 -8.38
N GLY A 872 -20.97 29.05 -8.02
CA GLY A 872 -20.99 29.61 -6.68
C GLY A 872 -22.30 29.46 -5.92
N GLN A 873 -23.24 28.60 -6.38
CA GLN A 873 -24.63 28.55 -5.89
C GLN A 873 -24.77 28.64 -4.36
N LYS A 874 -23.96 27.88 -3.60
CA LYS A 874 -23.96 27.88 -2.13
C LYS A 874 -23.71 29.27 -1.53
N LEU A 875 -22.77 30.04 -2.09
CA LEU A 875 -22.43 31.38 -1.62
C LEU A 875 -23.58 32.35 -1.85
N TYR A 876 -24.25 32.29 -3.01
CA TYR A 876 -25.44 33.08 -3.30
C TYR A 876 -26.63 32.72 -2.38
N THR A 877 -26.79 31.45 -2.00
CA THR A 877 -27.76 31.04 -0.96
C THR A 877 -27.42 31.67 0.39
N THR A 878 -26.18 31.52 0.88
CA THR A 878 -25.77 32.10 2.18
C THR A 878 -25.85 33.63 2.21
N ALA A 879 -25.63 34.31 1.07
CA ALA A 879 -25.83 35.75 0.95
C ALA A 879 -27.30 36.14 1.19
N SER A 880 -28.24 35.39 0.60
CA SER A 880 -29.68 35.61 0.78
C SER A 880 -30.12 35.38 2.24
N GLU A 881 -29.58 34.34 2.88
CA GLU A 881 -29.81 34.04 4.30
C GLU A 881 -29.30 35.17 5.22
N ILE A 882 -28.09 35.67 4.98
CA ILE A 882 -27.49 36.78 5.76
C ILE A 882 -28.30 38.08 5.61
N ASP A 883 -28.75 38.44 4.41
CA ASP A 883 -29.63 39.61 4.24
C ASP A 883 -31.02 39.40 4.89
N GLY A 884 -31.51 38.16 4.94
CA GLY A 884 -32.67 37.76 5.75
C GLY A 884 -32.46 38.01 7.24
N TYR A 885 -31.29 37.64 7.78
CA TYR A 885 -30.94 37.93 9.19
C TYR A 885 -30.86 39.44 9.46
N PHE A 886 -30.25 40.24 8.57
CA PHE A 886 -30.25 41.70 8.71
C PHE A 886 -31.67 42.30 8.72
N LYS A 887 -32.58 41.80 7.87
CA LYS A 887 -33.98 42.25 7.83
C LYS A 887 -34.74 41.91 9.13
N SER A 888 -34.56 40.70 9.67
CA SER A 888 -35.20 40.28 10.92
C SER A 888 -34.60 40.96 12.16
N ALA A 889 -33.31 41.29 12.13
CA ALA A 889 -32.66 42.06 13.18
C ALA A 889 -33.13 43.53 13.17
N GLN A 890 -33.30 44.13 11.99
CA GLN A 890 -33.76 45.53 11.86
C GLN A 890 -35.13 45.76 12.51
N SER A 891 -36.13 44.91 12.28
CA SER A 891 -37.45 45.04 12.94
C SER A 891 -37.38 44.87 14.47
N SER A 892 -36.41 44.08 14.95
CA SER A 892 -36.14 43.90 16.39
C SER A 892 -35.46 45.13 17.00
N ASP A 893 -34.48 45.71 16.30
CA ASP A 893 -33.82 46.97 16.67
C ASP A 893 -34.84 48.13 16.73
N ASP A 894 -35.71 48.23 15.72
CA ASP A 894 -36.76 49.24 15.64
C ASP A 894 -37.76 49.13 16.80
N LEU A 895 -38.15 47.91 17.19
CA LEU A 895 -39.00 47.65 18.36
C LEU A 895 -38.31 48.06 19.67
N VAL A 896 -37.04 47.74 19.86
CA VAL A 896 -36.26 48.15 21.05
C VAL A 896 -36.10 49.67 21.11
N GLN A 897 -35.85 50.31 19.96
CA GLN A 897 -35.76 51.76 19.88
C GLN A 897 -37.13 52.43 20.15
N GLY A 898 -38.24 51.83 19.72
CA GLY A 898 -39.60 52.22 20.09
C GLY A 898 -39.83 52.17 21.60
N LYS A 899 -39.62 51.00 22.22
CA LYS A 899 -39.73 50.80 23.67
C LYS A 899 -38.88 51.81 24.47
N MET A 900 -37.70 52.16 23.97
CA MET A 900 -36.86 53.19 24.58
C MET A 900 -37.48 54.59 24.50
N ARG A 901 -37.96 55.01 23.33
CA ARG A 901 -38.61 56.32 23.14
C ARG A 901 -39.83 56.48 24.04
N ASP A 902 -40.69 55.46 24.09
CA ASP A 902 -41.90 55.44 24.92
C ASP A 902 -41.58 55.51 26.42
N SER A 903 -40.45 54.93 26.83
CA SER A 903 -40.03 54.90 28.24
C SER A 903 -39.22 56.13 28.65
N GLU A 904 -38.65 56.91 27.71
CA GLU A 904 -37.66 57.96 28.03
C GLU A 904 -38.20 59.00 29.01
N ALA A 905 -39.49 59.37 28.91
CA ALA A 905 -40.11 60.33 29.82
C ALA A 905 -40.08 59.86 31.30
N VAL A 906 -40.43 58.59 31.55
CA VAL A 906 -40.45 58.00 32.91
C VAL A 906 -39.01 57.74 33.39
N LEU A 907 -38.14 57.25 32.51
CA LEU A 907 -36.72 57.04 32.84
C LEU A 907 -36.01 58.34 33.20
N ARG A 908 -36.34 59.46 32.55
CA ARG A 908 -35.77 60.77 32.87
C ARG A 908 -36.13 61.23 34.28
N VAL A 909 -37.36 60.95 34.75
CA VAL A 909 -37.79 61.21 36.14
C VAL A 909 -37.05 60.30 37.12
N LEU A 910 -36.90 59.01 36.80
CA LEU A 910 -36.11 58.06 37.62
C LEU A 910 -34.62 58.44 37.75
N THR A 911 -34.03 59.04 36.72
CA THR A 911 -32.65 59.58 36.77
C THR A 911 -32.55 60.98 37.42
N GLY A 912 -33.66 61.61 37.78
CA GLY A 912 -33.70 62.97 38.35
C GLY A 912 -33.18 63.04 39.79
N THR A 913 -33.23 64.24 40.38
CA THR A 913 -32.95 64.40 41.82
C THR A 913 -34.10 63.79 42.64
N ASN A 914 -33.86 63.47 43.92
CA ASN A 914 -34.93 62.99 44.80
C ASN A 914 -36.10 63.99 44.88
N ARG A 915 -35.82 65.29 44.74
CA ARG A 915 -36.84 66.35 44.67
C ARG A 915 -37.72 66.28 43.42
N ASP A 916 -37.19 65.83 42.29
CA ASP A 916 -37.95 65.69 41.04
C ASP A 916 -38.89 64.46 41.12
N LEU A 917 -38.43 63.38 41.75
CA LEU A 917 -39.24 62.22 42.11
C LEU A 917 -40.33 62.58 43.12
N GLU A 918 -40.02 63.38 44.15
CA GLU A 918 -41.00 63.90 45.12
C GLU A 918 -42.03 64.85 44.48
N ALA A 919 -41.67 65.56 43.42
CA ALA A 919 -42.59 66.40 42.65
C ALA A 919 -43.50 65.58 41.72
N TYR A 920 -43.03 64.44 41.20
CA TYR A 920 -43.83 63.54 40.35
C TYR A 920 -44.78 62.64 41.15
N VAL A 921 -44.42 62.24 42.38
CA VAL A 921 -45.24 61.36 43.23
C VAL A 921 -46.13 62.18 44.18
N PRO A 922 -47.47 62.18 44.03
CA PRO A 922 -48.37 62.97 44.88
C PRO A 922 -48.17 62.74 46.38
N SER A 923 -48.13 63.85 47.13
CA SER A 923 -48.09 63.85 48.60
C SER A 923 -49.48 63.62 49.18
N SER A 924 -49.90 62.36 49.30
CA SER A 924 -51.16 61.99 49.93
C SER A 924 -51.25 62.55 51.35
N ARG A 925 -52.28 63.37 51.61
CA ARG A 925 -52.64 63.77 52.98
C ARG A 925 -53.03 62.53 53.78
N ARG A 926 -52.72 62.54 55.08
CA ARG A 926 -52.85 61.40 56.02
C ARG A 926 -54.07 60.51 55.73
N ALA A 927 -53.82 59.34 55.15
CA ALA A 927 -54.72 58.21 55.30
C ALA A 927 -54.54 57.66 56.73
N GLU A 928 -55.63 57.51 57.47
CA GLU A 928 -55.59 56.88 58.79
C GLU A 928 -55.55 55.37 58.63
N VAL A 929 -54.32 54.83 58.52
CA VAL A 929 -54.07 53.38 58.48
C VAL A 929 -54.70 52.73 59.71
N THR A 930 -55.85 52.09 59.51
CA THR A 930 -56.53 51.35 60.57
C THR A 930 -55.73 50.09 60.92
N PRO A 931 -55.82 49.58 62.17
CA PRO A 931 -55.11 48.35 62.55
C PRO A 931 -55.50 47.13 61.71
N GLN A 932 -56.67 47.16 61.05
CA GLN A 932 -57.10 46.14 60.10
C GLN A 932 -56.34 46.22 58.77
N VAL A 933 -56.09 47.43 58.24
CA VAL A 933 -55.25 47.63 57.04
C VAL A 933 -53.79 47.30 57.32
N GLU A 934 -53.28 47.62 58.51
CA GLU A 934 -51.91 47.26 58.92
C GLU A 934 -51.72 45.73 59.04
N ARG A 935 -52.72 45.01 59.57
CA ARG A 935 -52.73 43.54 59.61
C ARG A 935 -52.71 42.90 58.23
N GLU A 936 -53.64 43.27 57.35
CA GLU A 936 -53.75 42.62 56.02
C GLU A 936 -52.63 43.05 55.06
N SER A 937 -52.10 44.28 55.17
CA SER A 937 -50.88 44.65 54.42
C SER A 937 -49.65 43.89 54.91
N SER A 938 -49.53 43.60 56.21
CA SER A 938 -48.45 42.75 56.75
C SER A 938 -48.57 41.29 56.29
N ARG A 939 -49.80 40.76 56.21
CA ARG A 939 -50.09 39.46 55.59
C ARG A 939 -49.67 39.43 54.12
N LEU A 940 -50.05 40.44 53.34
CA LEU A 940 -49.72 40.56 51.92
C LEU A 940 -48.21 40.73 51.66
N ARG A 941 -47.48 41.41 52.55
CA ARG A 941 -45.99 41.42 52.54
C ARG A 941 -45.39 40.02 52.68
N SER A 942 -45.95 39.13 53.51
CA SER A 942 -45.44 37.75 53.64
C SER A 942 -45.56 37.00 52.31
N CYS A 943 -46.75 37.02 51.70
CA CYS A 943 -46.98 36.35 50.42
C CYS A 943 -46.09 36.92 49.29
N LEU A 944 -45.83 38.23 49.25
CA LEU A 944 -44.88 38.82 48.30
C LEU A 944 -43.42 38.39 48.54
N ASN A 945 -43.00 38.25 49.80
CA ASN A 945 -41.69 37.70 50.15
C ASN A 945 -41.57 36.22 49.74
N GLU A 946 -42.65 35.44 49.84
CA GLU A 946 -42.71 34.05 49.38
C GLU A 946 -42.65 33.94 47.85
N VAL A 947 -43.33 34.82 47.11
CA VAL A 947 -43.17 34.95 45.65
C VAL A 947 -41.72 35.29 45.27
N SER A 948 -41.08 36.23 45.97
CA SER A 948 -39.67 36.57 45.72
C SER A 948 -38.72 35.41 46.03
N ARG A 949 -39.00 34.61 47.08
CA ARG A 949 -38.26 33.38 47.37
C ARG A 949 -38.45 32.33 46.28
N LEU A 950 -39.68 32.16 45.76
CA LEU A 950 -39.99 31.25 44.66
C LEU A 950 -39.23 31.64 43.38
N GLU A 951 -39.31 32.90 42.95
CA GLU A 951 -38.55 33.40 41.80
C GLU A 951 -37.04 33.13 41.94
N ASN A 952 -36.46 33.44 43.11
CA ASN A 952 -35.02 33.29 43.33
C ASN A 952 -34.60 31.82 43.42
N ARG A 953 -35.44 30.94 43.98
CA ARG A 953 -35.24 29.48 43.95
C ARG A 953 -35.29 28.95 42.52
N ARG A 954 -36.25 29.42 41.73
CA ARG A 954 -36.45 29.01 40.34
C ARG A 954 -35.31 29.48 39.43
N LYS A 955 -34.84 30.72 39.56
CA LYS A 955 -33.63 31.23 38.88
C LYS A 955 -32.41 30.34 39.15
N ARG A 956 -32.22 29.88 40.39
CA ARG A 956 -31.14 28.92 40.75
C ARG A 956 -31.35 27.54 40.12
N LYS A 957 -32.58 27.01 40.12
CA LYS A 957 -32.93 25.74 39.44
C LYS A 957 -32.64 25.81 37.93
N VAL A 958 -33.10 26.86 37.26
CA VAL A 958 -32.86 27.11 35.82
C VAL A 958 -31.36 27.19 35.50
N GLN A 959 -30.56 27.86 36.34
CA GLN A 959 -29.11 27.91 36.15
C GLN A 959 -28.46 26.53 36.35
N ALA A 960 -28.82 25.80 37.40
CA ALA A 960 -28.32 24.45 37.66
C ALA A 960 -28.68 23.46 36.54
N LEU A 961 -29.87 23.57 35.94
CA LEU A 961 -30.29 22.80 34.76
C LEU A 961 -29.45 23.14 33.52
N LYS A 962 -29.25 24.43 33.25
CA LYS A 962 -28.42 24.91 32.13
C LYS A 962 -26.95 24.46 32.28
N ASP A 963 -26.42 24.39 33.50
CA ASP A 963 -25.07 23.88 33.75
C ASP A 963 -24.97 22.34 33.77
N LYS A 964 -26.01 21.63 34.25
CA LYS A 964 -26.14 20.17 34.11
C LYS A 964 -26.10 19.76 32.64
N ALA A 965 -26.93 20.38 31.79
CA ALA A 965 -26.98 20.10 30.35
C ALA A 965 -25.65 20.38 29.64
N ARG A 966 -24.93 21.44 30.04
CA ARG A 966 -23.57 21.75 29.53
C ARG A 966 -22.51 20.71 29.92
N SER A 967 -22.69 20.02 31.05
CA SER A 967 -21.77 18.97 31.52
C SER A 967 -22.04 17.59 30.93
N ASP A 968 -23.15 17.43 30.19
CA ASP A 968 -23.63 16.15 29.69
C ASP A 968 -23.06 15.83 28.29
N ASP A 969 -21.84 15.27 28.28
CA ASP A 969 -21.16 14.78 27.10
C ASP A 969 -21.46 13.29 26.85
N ILE A 970 -22.14 13.00 25.72
CA ILE A 970 -22.46 11.64 25.28
C ILE A 970 -21.35 11.01 24.39
N ASN A 971 -20.36 11.79 23.91
CA ASN A 971 -19.41 11.32 22.90
C ASN A 971 -18.63 10.06 23.33
N GLN A 972 -18.26 9.94 24.61
CA GLN A 972 -17.58 8.75 25.12
C GLN A 972 -18.46 7.50 25.16
N ALA A 973 -19.78 7.65 25.29
CA ALA A 973 -20.73 6.53 25.22
C ALA A 973 -20.94 6.13 23.76
N LEU A 974 -21.20 7.10 22.88
CA LEU A 974 -21.31 6.89 21.44
C LEU A 974 -20.07 6.20 20.85
N LEU A 975 -18.85 6.56 21.25
CA LEU A 975 -17.62 5.93 20.75
C LEU A 975 -17.46 4.48 21.22
N LYS A 976 -17.89 4.14 22.44
CA LYS A 976 -17.91 2.75 22.92
C LYS A 976 -18.92 1.91 22.15
N GLU A 977 -20.09 2.47 21.89
CA GLU A 977 -21.15 1.80 21.15
C GLU A 977 -20.81 1.66 19.67
N THR A 978 -20.18 2.69 19.08
CA THR A 978 -19.55 2.63 17.74
C THR A 978 -18.54 1.49 17.69
N ALA A 979 -17.66 1.34 18.69
CA ALA A 979 -16.68 0.25 18.74
C ALA A 979 -17.30 -1.14 18.98
N ARG A 980 -18.52 -1.22 19.56
CA ARG A 980 -19.31 -2.46 19.60
C ARG A 980 -19.84 -2.80 18.21
N LEU A 981 -20.48 -1.83 17.54
CA LEU A 981 -21.03 -1.97 16.20
C LEU A 981 -19.93 -2.26 15.15
N GLU A 982 -18.78 -1.58 15.19
CA GLU A 982 -17.60 -1.84 14.34
C GLU A 982 -17.02 -3.26 14.55
N ARG A 983 -17.31 -3.92 15.68
CA ARG A 983 -16.83 -5.29 15.99
C ARG A 983 -17.88 -6.37 15.69
N GLU A 984 -19.15 -6.09 15.97
CA GLU A 984 -20.27 -7.01 15.80
C GLU A 984 -20.77 -7.02 14.35
N PHE A 985 -20.74 -5.86 13.68
CA PHE A 985 -21.12 -5.66 12.28
C PHE A 985 -20.02 -4.91 11.49
N PRO A 986 -18.78 -5.43 11.38
CA PRO A 986 -17.60 -4.75 10.79
C PRO A 986 -17.71 -4.43 9.28
N MET A 987 -18.88 -4.63 8.67
CA MET A 987 -19.14 -4.57 7.23
C MET A 987 -20.51 -3.97 6.89
N GLN A 988 -21.23 -3.41 7.87
CA GLN A 988 -22.48 -2.68 7.69
C GLN A 988 -22.24 -1.20 8.03
N PRO A 989 -22.77 -0.23 7.25
CA PRO A 989 -22.67 1.17 7.63
C PRO A 989 -23.38 1.42 8.97
N ILE A 990 -22.72 2.18 9.84
CA ILE A 990 -23.30 2.62 11.11
C ILE A 990 -24.32 3.71 10.82
N GLU A 991 -25.52 3.58 11.39
CA GLU A 991 -26.65 4.50 11.20
C GLU A 991 -27.06 5.14 12.52
N ALA A 992 -27.58 6.37 12.48
CA ALA A 992 -28.01 7.10 13.68
C ALA A 992 -29.13 6.37 14.46
N SER A 993 -29.93 5.56 13.76
CA SER A 993 -30.98 4.67 14.29
C SER A 993 -30.46 3.62 15.28
N GLN A 994 -29.18 3.22 15.17
CA GLN A 994 -28.57 2.19 16.02
C GLN A 994 -28.20 2.72 17.42
N PHE A 995 -28.35 4.03 17.67
CA PHE A 995 -28.07 4.68 18.95
C PHE A 995 -29.33 5.12 19.72
N GLU A 996 -30.53 4.80 19.24
CA GLU A 996 -31.79 5.23 19.87
C GLU A 996 -31.93 4.74 21.32
N ASP A 997 -31.68 3.45 21.58
CA ASP A 997 -31.67 2.86 22.94
C ASP A 997 -30.73 3.63 23.90
N LEU A 998 -29.56 4.03 23.39
CA LEU A 998 -28.56 4.78 24.15
C LEU A 998 -29.00 6.23 24.41
N PHE A 999 -29.76 6.85 23.50
CA PHE A 999 -30.36 8.16 23.74
C PHE A 999 -31.43 8.09 24.84
N GLU A 1000 -32.29 7.06 24.83
CA GLU A 1000 -33.33 6.90 25.85
C GLU A 1000 -32.71 6.62 27.23
N GLU A 1001 -31.78 5.68 27.35
CA GLU A 1001 -31.06 5.41 28.61
C GLU A 1001 -30.39 6.68 29.16
N ARG A 1002 -29.79 7.50 28.29
CA ARG A 1002 -29.13 8.75 28.70
C ARG A 1002 -30.10 9.87 29.07
N LEU A 1003 -31.27 9.97 28.43
CA LEU A 1003 -32.25 11.04 28.71
C LEU A 1003 -32.99 10.85 30.04
N HIS A 1004 -33.11 9.62 30.56
CA HIS A 1004 -33.66 9.34 31.90
C HIS A 1004 -32.95 10.11 33.04
N LEU A 1005 -31.72 10.60 32.82
CA LEU A 1005 -31.01 11.50 33.74
C LEU A 1005 -31.80 12.78 34.11
N TYR A 1006 -32.80 13.18 33.31
CA TYR A 1006 -33.61 14.38 33.49
C TYR A 1006 -35.04 14.11 34.02
N ASP A 1007 -35.43 12.86 34.28
CA ASP A 1007 -36.79 12.53 34.76
C ASP A 1007 -37.10 13.13 36.14
N SER A 1008 -36.08 13.23 36.99
CA SER A 1008 -36.20 13.91 38.29
C SER A 1008 -36.43 15.42 38.15
N ASP A 1009 -35.93 16.04 37.07
CA ASP A 1009 -36.18 17.45 36.76
C ASP A 1009 -37.59 17.65 36.16
N LEU A 1010 -38.11 16.68 35.41
CA LEU A 1010 -39.51 16.67 34.94
C LEU A 1010 -40.50 16.56 36.11
N GLN A 1011 -40.26 15.66 37.07
CA GLN A 1011 -41.10 15.53 38.29
C GLN A 1011 -41.06 16.80 39.15
N MET A 1012 -39.95 17.53 39.13
CA MET A 1012 -39.78 18.80 39.85
C MET A 1012 -40.62 19.95 39.27
N LEU A 1013 -40.98 19.92 37.97
CA LEU A 1013 -41.90 20.90 37.36
C LEU A 1013 -43.28 20.86 38.00
N GLU A 1014 -43.85 19.66 38.18
CA GLU A 1014 -45.17 19.48 38.77
C GLU A 1014 -45.22 19.99 40.21
N GLN A 1015 -44.13 19.83 40.96
CA GLN A 1015 -43.99 20.38 42.31
C GLN A 1015 -43.91 21.92 42.30
N GLU A 1016 -43.13 22.52 41.40
CA GLU A 1016 -43.04 23.99 41.25
C GLU A 1016 -44.37 24.62 40.80
N GLN A 1017 -45.13 23.97 39.92
CA GLN A 1017 -46.45 24.42 39.49
C GLN A 1017 -47.46 24.37 40.65
N ASN A 1018 -47.52 23.25 41.38
CA ASN A 1018 -48.40 23.09 42.55
C ASN A 1018 -48.07 24.07 43.69
N GLU A 1019 -46.79 24.33 43.98
CA GLU A 1019 -46.38 25.37 44.94
C GLU A 1019 -46.75 26.78 44.45
N GLN A 1020 -46.57 27.06 43.15
CA GLN A 1020 -46.93 28.35 42.58
C GLN A 1020 -48.43 28.62 42.66
N ASP A 1021 -49.29 27.66 42.32
CA ASP A 1021 -50.74 27.87 42.35
C ASP A 1021 -51.27 28.09 43.77
N GLN A 1022 -50.68 27.44 44.77
CA GLN A 1022 -50.96 27.71 46.19
C GLN A 1022 -50.57 29.14 46.58
N ILE A 1023 -49.35 29.58 46.26
CA ILE A 1023 -48.87 30.94 46.56
C ILE A 1023 -49.71 31.98 45.80
N ALA A 1024 -50.04 31.72 44.53
CA ALA A 1024 -50.89 32.58 43.71
C ALA A 1024 -52.33 32.66 44.22
N ALA A 1025 -52.88 31.59 44.82
CA ALA A 1025 -54.17 31.63 45.51
C ALA A 1025 -54.10 32.50 46.78
N GLN A 1026 -53.05 32.33 47.60
CA GLN A 1026 -52.84 33.14 48.80
C GLN A 1026 -52.65 34.63 48.49
N VAL A 1027 -51.89 34.98 47.46
CA VAL A 1027 -51.72 36.38 47.01
C VAL A 1027 -53.05 36.98 46.55
N ARG A 1028 -53.87 36.25 45.78
CA ARG A 1028 -55.22 36.69 45.39
C ARG A 1028 -56.13 36.89 46.60
N GLU A 1029 -56.08 35.99 47.59
CA GLU A 1029 -56.88 36.08 48.81
C GLU A 1029 -56.47 37.30 49.67
N ALA A 1030 -55.18 37.42 49.98
CA ALA A 1030 -54.63 38.51 50.77
C ALA A 1030 -54.86 39.86 50.09
N ASN A 1031 -54.67 39.98 48.77
CA ASN A 1031 -54.93 41.24 48.06
C ASN A 1031 -56.42 41.58 47.99
N ARG A 1032 -57.30 40.59 47.83
CA ARG A 1032 -58.76 40.79 47.91
C ARG A 1032 -59.18 41.35 49.26
N ASP A 1033 -58.63 40.83 50.35
CA ASP A 1033 -59.06 41.20 51.70
C ASP A 1033 -58.39 42.50 52.19
N PHE A 1034 -57.15 42.75 51.77
CA PHE A 1034 -56.53 44.09 51.79
C PHE A 1034 -57.36 45.13 51.02
N THR A 1035 -57.79 44.82 49.80
CA THR A 1035 -58.64 45.71 48.97
C THR A 1035 -60.00 45.97 49.61
N LYS A 1036 -60.61 44.98 50.28
CA LYS A 1036 -61.83 45.19 51.10
C LYS A 1036 -61.57 46.18 52.23
N ALA A 1037 -60.46 46.04 52.97
CA ALA A 1037 -60.09 46.95 54.05
C ALA A 1037 -59.78 48.38 53.56
N ARG A 1038 -59.28 48.53 52.31
CA ARG A 1038 -58.91 49.82 51.71
C ARG A 1038 -60.06 50.58 51.02
N LYS A 1039 -61.31 50.06 51.03
CA LYS A 1039 -62.43 50.58 50.21
C LYS A 1039 -62.88 52.04 50.50
N GLY A 1040 -62.38 52.69 51.55
CA GLY A 1040 -62.69 54.09 51.87
C GLY A 1040 -61.71 55.14 51.35
N ASP A 1041 -60.45 54.77 51.08
CA ASP A 1041 -59.39 55.75 50.76
C ASP A 1041 -59.28 56.02 49.25
N SER A 1042 -59.73 57.22 48.83
CA SER A 1042 -59.47 57.76 47.49
C SER A 1042 -58.15 58.54 47.40
N SER A 1043 -57.67 59.07 48.51
CA SER A 1043 -56.50 59.97 48.65
C SER A 1043 -55.14 59.35 48.29
N THR A 1044 -55.07 58.03 48.20
CA THR A 1044 -53.86 57.26 47.90
C THR A 1044 -53.79 56.79 46.44
N LYS A 1045 -54.88 56.86 45.68
CA LYS A 1045 -55.00 56.26 44.34
C LYS A 1045 -54.13 56.92 43.26
N GLU A 1046 -53.96 58.24 43.33
CA GLU A 1046 -53.09 58.98 42.40
C GLU A 1046 -51.61 58.73 42.71
N ARG A 1047 -51.26 58.63 44.00
CA ARG A 1047 -49.93 58.27 44.49
C ARG A 1047 -49.56 56.83 44.11
N GLU A 1048 -50.49 55.89 44.30
CA GLU A 1048 -50.41 54.51 43.84
C GLU A 1048 -50.14 54.43 42.32
N LYS A 1049 -50.90 55.17 41.50
CA LYS A 1049 -50.66 55.21 40.05
C LYS A 1049 -49.27 55.73 39.71
N ALA A 1050 -48.84 56.85 40.30
CA ALA A 1050 -47.51 57.43 40.03
C ALA A 1050 -46.36 56.49 40.44
N LEU A 1051 -46.48 55.81 41.59
CA LEU A 1051 -45.51 54.81 42.05
C LEU A 1051 -45.47 53.59 41.12
N GLN A 1052 -46.63 53.09 40.67
CA GLN A 1052 -46.69 51.96 39.74
C GLN A 1052 -46.16 52.35 38.34
N GLU A 1053 -46.36 53.59 37.88
CA GLU A 1053 -45.82 54.10 36.61
C GLU A 1053 -44.28 54.17 36.64
N LEU A 1054 -43.70 54.64 37.75
CA LEU A 1054 -42.24 54.65 37.97
C LEU A 1054 -41.65 53.23 38.09
N GLU A 1055 -42.28 52.34 38.87
CA GLU A 1055 -41.78 50.95 39.03
C GLU A 1055 -41.90 50.16 37.71
N ASN A 1056 -42.99 50.36 36.96
CA ASN A 1056 -43.11 49.83 35.59
C ASN A 1056 -42.00 50.40 34.67
N GLY A 1057 -41.62 51.68 34.84
CA GLY A 1057 -40.49 52.29 34.14
C GLY A 1057 -39.15 51.64 34.47
N TYR A 1058 -38.91 51.28 35.73
CA TYR A 1058 -37.72 50.55 36.16
C TYR A 1058 -37.69 49.10 35.65
N LEU A 1059 -38.83 48.40 35.62
CA LEU A 1059 -38.92 47.08 35.00
C LEU A 1059 -38.64 47.15 33.49
N LYS A 1060 -39.21 48.13 32.79
CA LYS A 1060 -38.90 48.42 31.38
C LYS A 1060 -37.43 48.77 31.15
N TYR A 1061 -36.77 49.50 32.07
CA TYR A 1061 -35.33 49.74 32.00
C TYR A 1061 -34.54 48.43 31.94
N LYS A 1062 -34.80 47.50 32.87
CA LYS A 1062 -34.11 46.19 32.92
C LYS A 1062 -34.43 45.35 31.67
N GLU A 1063 -35.66 45.38 31.18
CA GLU A 1063 -36.05 44.72 29.92
C GLU A 1063 -35.27 45.27 28.72
N ILE A 1064 -35.22 46.60 28.56
CA ILE A 1064 -34.51 47.26 27.46
C ILE A 1064 -32.99 47.01 27.54
N VAL A 1065 -32.38 47.05 28.74
CA VAL A 1065 -30.97 46.68 28.92
C VAL A 1065 -30.73 45.22 28.48
N SER A 1066 -31.58 44.29 28.90
CA SER A 1066 -31.49 42.88 28.51
C SER A 1066 -31.61 42.71 26.98
N ASN A 1067 -32.58 43.37 26.35
CA ASN A 1067 -32.80 43.30 24.91
C ASN A 1067 -31.61 43.87 24.11
N ILE A 1068 -30.99 44.97 24.58
CA ILE A 1068 -29.78 45.54 23.96
C ILE A 1068 -28.57 44.62 24.15
N GLU A 1069 -28.42 43.96 25.31
CA GLU A 1069 -27.35 43.00 25.53
C GLU A 1069 -27.51 41.73 24.68
N VAL A 1070 -28.75 41.28 24.42
CA VAL A 1070 -29.08 40.22 23.44
C VAL A 1070 -28.76 40.66 22.01
N GLY A 1071 -29.22 41.84 21.58
CA GLY A 1071 -28.93 42.38 20.24
C GLY A 1071 -27.42 42.57 20.00
N ARG A 1072 -26.70 43.08 21.00
CA ARG A 1072 -25.23 43.18 20.98
C ARG A 1072 -24.58 41.81 20.81
N LYS A 1073 -25.05 40.79 21.53
CA LYS A 1073 -24.54 39.42 21.37
C LYS A 1073 -24.80 38.89 19.96
N PHE A 1074 -26.04 39.04 19.47
CA PHE A 1074 -26.45 38.61 18.12
C PHE A 1074 -25.52 39.17 17.04
N TYR A 1075 -25.28 40.49 17.01
CA TYR A 1075 -24.37 41.08 16.03
C TYR A 1075 -22.92 40.60 16.21
N ASN A 1076 -22.41 40.44 17.43
CA ASN A 1076 -21.07 39.87 17.66
C ASN A 1076 -20.92 38.39 17.23
N ASP A 1077 -22.03 37.64 17.13
CA ASP A 1077 -22.05 36.29 16.57
C ASP A 1077 -22.24 36.33 15.02
N LEU A 1078 -23.07 37.23 14.50
CA LEU A 1078 -23.26 37.46 13.05
C LEU A 1078 -21.96 37.92 12.36
N ALA A 1079 -21.17 38.80 12.99
CA ALA A 1079 -19.86 39.25 12.54
C ALA A 1079 -18.93 38.08 12.15
N LYS A 1080 -19.01 36.95 12.88
CA LYS A 1080 -18.20 35.74 12.62
C LYS A 1080 -18.68 34.98 11.38
N ILE A 1081 -19.98 34.96 11.14
CA ILE A 1081 -20.61 34.33 9.96
C ILE A 1081 -20.26 35.16 8.71
N VAL A 1082 -20.49 36.47 8.77
CA VAL A 1082 -20.21 37.42 7.69
C VAL A 1082 -18.71 37.47 7.36
N GLY A 1083 -17.84 37.45 8.37
CA GLY A 1083 -16.38 37.39 8.19
C GLY A 1083 -15.91 36.13 7.46
N ARG A 1084 -16.54 34.96 7.70
CA ARG A 1084 -16.27 33.73 6.94
C ARG A 1084 -16.76 33.85 5.50
N PHE A 1085 -18.02 34.24 5.30
CA PHE A 1085 -18.62 34.44 3.97
C PHE A 1085 -17.75 35.34 3.07
N ARG A 1086 -17.17 36.41 3.61
CA ARG A 1086 -16.25 37.31 2.88
C ARG A 1086 -14.97 36.60 2.43
N GLU A 1087 -14.30 35.85 3.30
CA GLU A 1087 -13.07 35.13 2.94
C GLU A 1087 -13.34 33.92 2.03
N ASP A 1088 -14.46 33.21 2.20
CA ASP A 1088 -14.91 32.14 1.31
C ASP A 1088 -15.21 32.68 -0.10
N SER A 1089 -15.89 33.83 -0.19
CA SER A 1089 -16.17 34.51 -1.47
C SER A 1089 -14.87 34.96 -2.15
N LYS A 1090 -13.96 35.58 -1.41
CA LYS A 1090 -12.63 35.99 -1.90
C LYS A 1090 -11.78 34.80 -2.37
N ALA A 1091 -11.84 33.66 -1.68
CA ALA A 1091 -11.17 32.42 -2.10
C ALA A 1091 -11.78 31.85 -3.39
N PHE A 1092 -13.11 31.85 -3.51
CA PHE A 1092 -13.83 31.48 -4.74
C PHE A 1092 -13.39 32.34 -5.94
N VAL A 1093 -13.37 33.67 -5.79
CA VAL A 1093 -12.90 34.59 -6.85
C VAL A 1093 -11.45 34.31 -7.24
N HIS A 1094 -10.57 34.03 -6.28
CA HIS A 1094 -9.18 33.70 -6.58
C HIS A 1094 -9.06 32.39 -7.38
N GLN A 1095 -9.75 31.32 -6.99
CA GLN A 1095 -9.78 30.06 -7.75
C GLN A 1095 -10.32 30.30 -9.18
N ARG A 1096 -11.44 31.03 -9.30
CA ARG A 1096 -12.09 31.31 -10.58
C ARG A 1096 -11.23 32.16 -11.53
N ARG A 1097 -10.40 33.07 -11.01
CA ARG A 1097 -9.41 33.82 -11.80
C ARG A 1097 -8.24 32.95 -12.27
N MET A 1098 -7.78 32.00 -11.46
CA MET A 1098 -6.74 31.05 -11.87
C MET A 1098 -7.24 30.12 -13.00
N GLU A 1099 -8.44 29.55 -12.85
CA GLU A 1099 -9.09 28.78 -13.92
C GLU A 1099 -9.29 29.59 -15.21
N ALA A 1100 -9.69 30.86 -15.10
CA ALA A 1100 -9.86 31.75 -16.24
C ALA A 1100 -8.54 31.98 -16.98
N SER A 1101 -7.45 32.27 -16.26
CA SER A 1101 -6.13 32.47 -16.85
C SER A 1101 -5.58 31.21 -17.52
N GLN A 1102 -5.82 30.03 -16.95
CA GLN A 1102 -5.46 28.76 -17.58
C GLN A 1102 -6.25 28.53 -18.87
N LEU A 1103 -7.55 28.81 -18.88
CA LEU A 1103 -8.37 28.66 -20.09
C LEU A 1103 -7.98 29.67 -21.18
N GLU A 1104 -7.67 30.93 -20.84
CA GLU A 1104 -7.12 31.91 -21.80
C GLU A 1104 -5.80 31.42 -22.41
N SER A 1105 -4.89 30.89 -21.58
CA SER A 1105 -3.64 30.25 -22.04
C SER A 1105 -3.92 29.13 -23.04
N ASP A 1106 -4.80 28.21 -22.72
CA ASP A 1106 -5.08 27.04 -23.57
C ASP A 1106 -5.80 27.42 -24.88
N ILE A 1107 -6.68 28.43 -24.86
CA ILE A 1107 -7.28 29.02 -26.07
C ILE A 1107 -6.19 29.69 -26.95
N THR A 1108 -5.25 30.42 -26.35
CA THR A 1108 -4.13 31.04 -27.09
C THR A 1108 -3.17 30.00 -27.66
N ASN A 1109 -2.83 28.96 -26.89
CA ASN A 1109 -1.97 27.86 -27.34
C ASN A 1109 -2.64 27.05 -28.47
N ALA A 1110 -3.94 26.77 -28.37
CA ALA A 1110 -4.71 26.12 -29.43
C ALA A 1110 -4.76 26.97 -30.71
N ALA A 1111 -4.91 28.30 -30.59
CA ALA A 1111 -4.86 29.21 -31.73
C ALA A 1111 -3.47 29.26 -32.40
N ALA A 1112 -2.39 29.23 -31.61
CA ALA A 1112 -1.01 29.15 -32.13
C ALA A 1112 -0.71 27.80 -32.80
N MET A 1113 -1.19 26.69 -32.23
CA MET A 1113 -1.08 25.36 -32.85
C MET A 1113 -1.89 25.26 -34.14
N ALA A 1114 -3.06 25.92 -34.21
CA ALA A 1114 -3.87 25.98 -35.43
C ALA A 1114 -3.19 26.80 -36.55
N SER A 1115 -2.51 27.90 -36.23
CA SER A 1115 -1.78 28.70 -37.24
C SER A 1115 -0.51 28.00 -37.76
N LEU A 1116 0.15 27.21 -36.92
CA LEU A 1116 1.29 26.36 -37.33
C LEU A 1116 0.88 25.23 -38.29
N ASN A 1117 -0.37 24.76 -38.25
CA ASN A 1117 -0.86 23.62 -39.03
C ASN A 1117 -1.30 23.98 -40.48
N ILE A 1118 -1.00 25.20 -40.95
CA ILE A 1118 -1.36 25.70 -42.28
C ILE A 1118 -0.32 25.31 -43.37
N SER A 1119 0.67 24.45 -43.05
CA SER A 1119 1.85 24.22 -43.90
C SER A 1119 2.18 22.75 -44.28
N GLN A 1120 1.19 21.90 -44.59
CA GLN A 1120 1.34 20.86 -45.66
C GLN A 1120 0.00 20.22 -46.12
N PRO A 1121 -0.14 19.79 -47.39
CA PRO A 1121 -1.39 19.24 -47.92
C PRO A 1121 -1.46 17.71 -47.83
N SER A 1122 -2.61 17.14 -47.47
CA SER A 1122 -2.91 15.71 -47.63
C SER A 1122 -4.41 15.40 -47.74
N PHE A 1123 -4.77 14.75 -48.84
CA PHE A 1123 -6.02 14.05 -49.22
C PHE A 1123 -7.22 14.02 -48.26
N ARG A 1124 -8.38 14.49 -48.76
CA ARG A 1124 -9.73 14.11 -48.31
C ARG A 1124 -10.34 13.05 -49.25
N PRO A 1125 -11.00 11.99 -48.73
CA PRO A 1125 -12.05 11.27 -49.45
C PRO A 1125 -13.31 12.14 -49.63
N GLN A 1126 -14.10 11.89 -50.67
CA GLN A 1126 -15.29 12.69 -51.01
C GLN A 1126 -16.57 12.17 -50.34
N HIS A 1127 -17.45 13.10 -49.93
CA HIS A 1127 -18.92 12.99 -50.02
C HIS A 1127 -19.49 14.37 -50.45
N GLN A 1128 -20.74 14.42 -50.94
CA GLN A 1128 -21.33 15.51 -51.75
C GLN A 1128 -22.74 15.88 -51.23
N LEU A 1129 -23.51 16.88 -51.70
CA LEU A 1129 -23.48 17.86 -52.82
C LEU A 1129 -23.93 19.26 -52.27
N PRO A 1130 -24.22 20.33 -53.05
CA PRO A 1130 -23.86 20.73 -54.43
C PRO A 1130 -23.20 22.15 -54.51
N THR A 1131 -23.01 22.69 -55.73
CA THR A 1131 -22.27 23.94 -56.05
C THR A 1131 -23.13 25.09 -56.61
N ASN A 1132 -22.62 26.34 -56.59
CA ASN A 1132 -22.93 27.32 -57.66
C ASN A 1132 -21.86 28.43 -57.91
N HIS A 1133 -21.25 28.40 -59.11
CA HIS A 1133 -20.71 29.45 -60.02
C HIS A 1133 -20.54 30.91 -59.50
N HIS A 1134 -19.34 31.57 -59.50
CA HIS A 1134 -18.45 32.10 -60.59
C HIS A 1134 -18.78 33.54 -61.10
N PRO A 1135 -17.85 34.38 -61.63
CA PRO A 1135 -16.40 34.63 -61.34
C PRO A 1135 -15.97 36.15 -61.32
N SER A 1136 -14.66 36.47 -61.19
CA SER A 1136 -14.03 37.83 -61.02
C SER A 1136 -13.55 38.53 -62.33
N PRO A 1137 -12.96 39.78 -62.33
CA PRO A 1137 -11.46 39.95 -62.31
C PRO A 1137 -10.79 41.32 -61.87
N TYR A 1138 -9.42 41.33 -61.73
CA TYR A 1138 -8.40 42.46 -61.81
C TYR A 1138 -8.19 43.49 -60.63
N THR A 1139 -7.08 44.27 -60.41
CA THR A 1139 -5.58 44.20 -60.64
C THR A 1139 -4.70 45.31 -59.95
N GLN A 1140 -3.53 44.93 -59.35
CA GLN A 1140 -2.15 45.59 -59.34
C GLN A 1140 -1.76 46.92 -58.55
N SER A 1141 -0.43 47.08 -58.25
CA SER A 1141 0.33 48.17 -57.50
C SER A 1141 1.86 48.14 -57.89
N PRO A 1142 2.93 48.89 -57.39
CA PRO A 1142 3.33 49.48 -56.05
C PRO A 1142 3.85 50.98 -56.15
N PRO A 1143 5.01 51.59 -55.66
CA PRO A 1143 6.21 51.29 -54.80
C PRO A 1143 6.66 52.39 -53.72
N GLU A 1144 7.98 52.60 -53.43
CA GLU A 1144 8.61 53.36 -52.27
C GLU A 1144 9.88 54.25 -52.61
N PRO A 1145 10.47 55.02 -51.63
CA PRO A 1145 11.91 55.43 -51.58
C PRO A 1145 12.66 55.37 -50.18
N GLN A 1146 13.94 55.82 -50.07
CA GLN A 1146 15.04 55.35 -49.13
C GLN A 1146 15.86 56.42 -48.32
N LEU A 1147 16.83 56.04 -47.42
CA LEU A 1147 18.24 56.60 -47.24
C LEU A 1147 19.14 55.95 -46.10
N GLN A 1148 20.39 56.44 -45.80
CA GLN A 1148 21.55 55.59 -45.36
C GLN A 1148 22.82 56.24 -44.61
N GLN A 1149 23.46 55.53 -43.62
CA GLN A 1149 24.91 55.49 -43.14
C GLN A 1149 25.58 56.37 -41.99
N GLN A 1150 26.93 56.24 -41.77
CA GLN A 1150 27.72 56.24 -40.46
C GLN A 1150 29.19 56.79 -40.56
N PRO A 1151 29.92 57.23 -39.47
CA PRO A 1151 31.27 56.69 -39.09
C PRO A 1151 31.72 56.80 -37.57
N THR A 1152 33.01 56.52 -37.22
CA THR A 1152 33.63 56.31 -35.85
C THR A 1152 34.74 57.31 -35.40
N PRO A 1153 35.14 57.37 -34.09
CA PRO A 1153 36.51 57.01 -33.63
C PRO A 1153 36.63 56.44 -32.17
N GLN A 1154 37.85 56.41 -31.57
CA GLN A 1154 38.24 55.85 -30.23
C GLN A 1154 39.66 56.35 -29.82
N PRO A 1155 40.32 56.01 -28.66
CA PRO A 1155 39.95 55.25 -27.43
C PRO A 1155 40.43 55.87 -26.05
N GLN A 1156 40.32 55.10 -24.94
CA GLN A 1156 41.02 55.25 -23.62
C GLN A 1156 40.67 56.48 -22.72
N GLN A 1157 40.88 56.57 -21.38
CA GLN A 1157 41.26 55.66 -20.24
C GLN A 1157 40.10 55.70 -19.16
N GLN A 1158 39.91 54.89 -18.10
CA GLN A 1158 40.71 54.15 -17.09
C GLN A 1158 41.30 54.99 -15.91
N PRO A 1159 41.37 54.49 -14.64
CA PRO A 1159 41.09 53.12 -14.16
C PRO A 1159 39.67 52.92 -13.55
N GLN A 1160 39.43 51.75 -12.92
CA GLN A 1160 38.11 51.14 -12.69
C GLN A 1160 37.75 50.95 -11.21
N LEU A 1161 36.45 50.86 -10.87
CA LEU A 1161 35.79 49.66 -10.29
C LEU A 1161 34.34 49.94 -9.81
N GLN A 1162 33.35 49.85 -10.72
CA GLN A 1162 31.94 49.68 -10.34
C GLN A 1162 31.06 49.25 -11.54
N THR A 1163 30.80 47.95 -11.67
CA THR A 1163 29.67 47.41 -12.44
C THR A 1163 29.14 46.16 -11.74
N ILE A 1164 27.83 46.13 -11.49
CA ILE A 1164 27.12 44.99 -10.88
C ILE A 1164 26.94 43.92 -11.98
N PRO A 1165 27.49 42.69 -11.84
CA PRO A 1165 27.48 41.72 -12.93
C PRO A 1165 26.55 40.51 -12.65
N SER A 1166 25.57 40.29 -13.52
CA SER A 1166 24.81 39.03 -13.60
C SER A 1166 25.57 38.01 -14.46
N ARG A 1167 26.13 36.94 -13.85
CA ARG A 1167 26.87 35.85 -14.54
C ARG A 1167 26.94 34.54 -13.69
N PRO A 1168 27.45 33.38 -14.19
CA PRO A 1168 26.54 32.23 -14.37
C PRO A 1168 27.02 30.83 -13.89
N ALA A 1169 26.08 29.88 -13.85
CA ALA A 1169 26.28 28.44 -14.07
C ALA A 1169 24.98 27.91 -14.74
N MET A 1170 24.95 27.11 -15.83
CA MET A 1170 25.55 25.80 -16.12
C MET A 1170 24.96 24.62 -15.31
N THR A 1171 24.23 23.76 -16.06
CA THR A 1171 23.94 22.33 -15.84
C THR A 1171 23.20 21.89 -14.56
N GLY A 1172 21.97 21.39 -14.74
CA GLY A 1172 21.25 20.56 -13.76
C GLY A 1172 19.72 20.70 -13.85
N GLU A 1173 19.02 19.63 -14.19
CA GLU A 1173 17.55 19.57 -14.06
C GLU A 1173 17.15 19.37 -12.59
N PRO A 1174 16.06 20.01 -12.16
CA PRO A 1174 15.11 19.35 -11.28
C PRO A 1174 13.71 19.24 -11.94
N LEU A 1175 13.04 18.13 -11.69
CA LEU A 1175 11.74 17.79 -12.28
C LEU A 1175 10.58 18.58 -11.65
N THR A 1176 9.51 18.73 -12.43
CA THR A 1176 8.25 19.40 -12.07
C THR A 1176 7.52 18.77 -10.89
N ALA A 1177 6.96 19.60 -10.01
CA ALA A 1177 5.88 19.22 -9.09
C ALA A 1177 4.51 19.47 -9.75
N PRO A 1178 3.51 18.56 -9.60
CA PRO A 1178 2.19 18.70 -10.22
C PRO A 1178 1.26 19.64 -9.43
N GLN A 1179 0.29 20.24 -10.12
CA GLN A 1179 -0.80 21.04 -9.54
C GLN A 1179 -2.07 20.17 -9.35
N PRO A 1180 -2.89 20.43 -8.30
CA PRO A 1180 -4.16 19.72 -8.09
C PRO A 1180 -5.31 20.33 -8.91
N THR A 1181 -6.02 19.50 -9.69
CA THR A 1181 -7.21 19.90 -10.46
C THR A 1181 -8.50 19.54 -9.71
N ARG A 1182 -9.33 20.53 -9.39
CA ARG A 1182 -10.61 20.31 -8.67
C ARG A 1182 -11.82 20.37 -9.62
N ALA A 1183 -12.41 19.21 -9.91
CA ALA A 1183 -13.68 19.12 -10.65
C ALA A 1183 -14.90 19.30 -9.72
N SER A 1184 -16.04 19.73 -10.27
CA SER A 1184 -17.22 20.17 -9.51
C SER A 1184 -18.53 19.55 -9.98
N VAL A 1185 -19.23 18.79 -9.11
CA VAL A 1185 -20.63 18.36 -9.34
C VAL A 1185 -21.49 18.41 -8.06
N VAL A 1186 -22.59 19.16 -8.21
CA VAL A 1186 -23.90 19.20 -7.52
C VAL A 1186 -24.27 18.05 -6.54
N PRO A 1187 -24.81 18.38 -5.34
CA PRO A 1187 -25.64 17.48 -4.51
C PRO A 1187 -27.17 17.67 -4.73
N PRO A 1188 -28.01 16.66 -4.42
CA PRO A 1188 -29.48 16.73 -4.53
C PRO A 1188 -30.16 17.56 -3.40
N PRO A 1189 -31.45 17.92 -3.55
CA PRO A 1189 -32.09 18.93 -2.70
C PRO A 1189 -32.50 18.44 -1.31
N VAL A 1190 -32.43 19.35 -0.32
CA VAL A 1190 -33.00 19.20 1.02
C VAL A 1190 -34.29 20.01 1.11
N ALA A 1191 -35.31 19.49 1.82
CA ALA A 1191 -36.60 20.17 1.97
C ALA A 1191 -36.48 21.45 2.81
N ALA A 1192 -37.22 22.50 2.43
CA ALA A 1192 -37.18 23.79 3.10
C ALA A 1192 -37.81 23.72 4.51
N ALA A 1193 -37.03 24.12 5.52
CA ALA A 1193 -37.55 24.38 6.86
C ALA A 1193 -38.39 25.67 6.88
N GLY A 1194 -39.43 25.70 7.72
CA GLY A 1194 -40.39 26.81 7.76
C GLY A 1194 -39.81 28.11 8.31
N ILE A 1195 -40.21 29.23 7.72
CA ILE A 1195 -39.87 30.59 8.18
C ILE A 1195 -40.59 30.87 9.50
N TRP A 1196 -39.83 31.35 10.50
CA TRP A 1196 -40.37 31.78 11.79
C TRP A 1196 -40.75 33.27 11.74
N SER A 1197 -41.92 33.65 12.23
CA SER A 1197 -42.35 35.05 12.38
C SER A 1197 -43.20 35.25 13.65
N PRO A 1198 -43.03 36.35 14.41
CA PRO A 1198 -43.36 36.34 15.84
C PRO A 1198 -44.66 37.06 16.26
N GLU A 1199 -45.72 37.12 15.42
CA GLU A 1199 -46.91 37.95 15.71
C GLU A 1199 -48.29 37.26 15.76
N MET A 1200 -48.44 35.96 15.48
CA MET A 1200 -49.77 35.31 15.43
C MET A 1200 -49.92 34.10 16.35
N GLY A 1201 -50.80 34.24 17.36
CA GLY A 1201 -51.18 33.18 18.30
C GLY A 1201 -52.21 32.18 17.77
N ILE A 1202 -52.26 31.01 18.39
CA ILE A 1202 -53.03 29.84 17.93
C ILE A 1202 -54.56 30.05 18.06
N ARG A 1203 -55.30 29.70 17.01
CA ARG A 1203 -56.73 29.34 17.07
C ARG A 1203 -57.00 28.10 16.21
N PHE A 1204 -57.89 27.22 16.67
CA PHE A 1204 -58.19 25.94 16.03
C PHE A 1204 -59.47 25.98 15.17
N GLY A 1205 -59.43 25.28 14.03
CA GLY A 1205 -60.59 24.55 13.47
C GLY A 1205 -61.33 25.16 12.27
N GLY A 1206 -61.88 24.27 11.44
CA GLY A 1206 -62.93 24.58 10.43
C GLY A 1206 -62.42 24.74 8.99
N GLY A 1207 -62.54 23.70 8.17
CA GLY A 1207 -62.21 23.75 6.74
C GLY A 1207 -63.41 24.03 5.84
N ALA A 1208 -63.15 24.39 4.58
CA ALA A 1208 -64.09 24.28 3.46
C ALA A 1208 -63.31 24.27 2.13
N ALA A 1209 -63.82 23.56 1.13
CA ALA A 1209 -63.30 23.59 -0.25
C ALA A 1209 -64.46 23.71 -1.24
N PRO A 1210 -64.33 24.50 -2.32
CA PRO A 1210 -65.21 24.44 -3.47
C PRO A 1210 -64.57 23.74 -4.68
N ALA A 1211 -65.38 22.96 -5.39
CA ALA A 1211 -65.12 22.43 -6.74
C ALA A 1211 -66.14 23.12 -7.70
N PRO A 1212 -66.53 22.62 -8.90
CA PRO A 1212 -66.00 21.52 -9.71
C PRO A 1212 -65.94 21.73 -11.26
N ALA A 1213 -65.20 20.85 -11.96
CA ALA A 1213 -65.54 20.29 -13.29
C ALA A 1213 -65.63 21.27 -14.52
N PRO A 1214 -65.96 20.83 -15.77
CA PRO A 1214 -66.24 19.46 -16.26
C PRO A 1214 -65.59 19.04 -17.62
N SER A 1215 -65.64 17.71 -17.93
CA SER A 1215 -65.91 17.05 -19.24
C SER A 1215 -65.13 17.44 -20.55
N SER A 1216 -64.92 16.60 -21.58
CA SER A 1216 -65.07 15.15 -21.90
C SER A 1216 -64.71 14.94 -23.40
N ALA A 1217 -64.43 13.76 -24.00
CA ALA A 1217 -63.89 12.46 -23.58
C ALA A 1217 -63.75 11.55 -24.85
N GLN A 1218 -63.07 10.39 -24.74
CA GLN A 1218 -62.97 9.31 -25.76
C GLN A 1218 -62.14 9.65 -27.03
N SER A 1219 -61.39 8.75 -27.68
CA SER A 1219 -61.11 7.30 -27.51
C SER A 1219 -59.58 7.04 -27.72
N GLN A 1220 -58.96 5.85 -27.90
CA GLN A 1220 -59.40 4.47 -28.23
C GLN A 1220 -58.36 3.42 -27.74
N THR A 1221 -58.31 2.23 -28.36
CA THR A 1221 -57.50 1.02 -28.02
C THR A 1221 -57.13 0.27 -29.33
N PRO A 1222 -56.36 -0.86 -29.38
CA PRO A 1222 -55.82 -1.72 -28.30
C PRO A 1222 -54.33 -2.14 -28.40
N GLY A 1223 -53.80 -2.88 -27.41
CA GLY A 1223 -52.49 -3.57 -27.52
C GLY A 1223 -51.86 -4.11 -26.21
N SER A 1224 -52.21 -5.35 -25.82
CA SER A 1224 -51.46 -6.30 -24.96
C SER A 1224 -50.35 -5.83 -23.96
N ALA A 1225 -50.70 -5.82 -22.66
CA ALA A 1225 -50.12 -6.61 -21.54
C ALA A 1225 -48.59 -6.86 -21.37
N PRO A 1226 -48.10 -7.18 -20.15
CA PRO A 1226 -48.52 -6.72 -18.81
C PRO A 1226 -47.34 -6.30 -17.91
N MET A 1227 -47.47 -5.27 -17.07
CA MET A 1227 -46.45 -4.95 -16.05
C MET A 1227 -46.99 -4.24 -14.80
N GLN A 1228 -46.31 -4.49 -13.67
CA GLN A 1228 -46.30 -3.70 -12.42
C GLN A 1228 -47.65 -3.33 -11.78
N GLY A 1229 -48.13 -4.18 -10.87
CA GLY A 1229 -49.15 -3.77 -9.89
C GLY A 1229 -48.57 -2.76 -8.90
N LYS A 1230 -49.13 -1.54 -8.87
CA LYS A 1230 -48.82 -0.55 -7.83
C LYS A 1230 -49.54 -0.88 -6.52
N TRP A 1231 -48.92 -0.50 -5.41
CA TRP A 1231 -49.48 -0.61 -4.06
C TRP A 1231 -50.70 0.31 -3.87
N ASP A 1232 -51.64 -0.13 -3.03
CA ASP A 1232 -52.96 0.47 -2.83
C ASP A 1232 -53.01 1.28 -1.52
N PRO A 1233 -53.14 2.62 -1.58
CA PRO A 1233 -53.14 3.48 -0.38
C PRO A 1233 -54.46 3.43 0.41
N SER A 1234 -55.47 2.66 -0.01
CA SER A 1234 -56.72 2.50 0.75
C SER A 1234 -56.59 1.50 1.92
N ARG A 1235 -55.49 0.76 2.02
CA ARG A 1235 -55.21 -0.20 3.10
C ARG A 1235 -54.12 0.31 4.05
N GLY A 1236 -54.55 1.00 5.10
CA GLY A 1236 -53.65 1.37 6.20
C GLY A 1236 -53.10 0.15 6.95
N VAL A 1237 -51.80 0.15 7.23
CA VAL A 1237 -51.10 -0.89 7.98
C VAL A 1237 -50.34 -0.23 9.13
N ARG A 1238 -50.49 -0.76 10.35
CA ARG A 1238 -49.67 -0.37 11.51
C ARG A 1238 -48.30 -1.03 11.38
N PHE A 1239 -47.24 -0.34 11.80
CA PHE A 1239 -46.01 -1.01 12.21
C PHE A 1239 -45.60 -0.58 13.61
N SER A 1240 -45.36 -1.61 14.42
CA SER A 1240 -44.39 -1.66 15.51
C SER A 1240 -42.97 -1.57 14.95
#